data_AF-A0A3N2R1N7-F1
#
_entry.id   AF-A0A3N2R1N7-F1
#
_cell.length_a   1.000
_cell.length_b   1.000
_cell.length_c   1.000
_cell.angle_alpha   90.00
_cell.angle_beta   90.00
_cell.angle_gamma   90.00
#
_symmetry.space_group_name_H-M   'P 1'
#
loop_
_entity.id
_entity.type
_entity.pdbx_description
1 polymer ?
#
loop_
_entity_poly.entity_id
_entity_poly.type
_entity_poly.pdbx_seq_one_letter_code
_entity_poly.pdbx_strand_id
1 'polypeptide(L)'
;MADPKARKPIYKMVSFWLILLLVLYTLAGFIGLPWWLQRQVPAQLKTQLGWEGSVTDVDFNPFTMTLDVEGLDAKDADGEPVVSAKQLHVDLTVWRLVTGTIAFESIRLDSPFVRVDLLKDYGVNLVRDWTHNHPAKDEPPEEQSASSEPPHLYFHEIQLNDGNVRFRDYSQGEPETFDIQPLNVTLNDLATFSDDGNPSDYTLSAAIGEQQIDWDGNIGLMPFHSNGHIRLSDISHTTLVHFASPYAPYVVNQGTLSLDTDYAISSAGEFALVTQNGELRIDNLSAGLPDADAPFATLGALVVKGITFNLGERSLAIGSVDLDQLKGDVSRDKDGLINVIKPFTGQPEEDKRDQAESGGDNGGTGFNWRIDTVRLADSEVHWQDAVPETPADITASGINAEMGPISQALDEPVPYDLNLRTGEAGKIAAKGQVTLAPFTLESTLSLDGIALAPFQPYVQQSADVAFAGGTLNVEGELDLDDQTPALTGTFNGNGQVKDLKLTRAGQSDSILSWSSLRLNPVELNLNPGRLEIGTITLTDPDAHIVRAADGSTNLSGLIKGSDTAGQDTAEEPAKEDKGDKPDFVFRVTQVELENGQFDLADRTVKPVFTTGMRNVNGMIEGLSNVPPQQGSVRMSGELGQRGHVKMNGSIGTLGQEDTTHLELNLDNMAMAELSPYFGRYLGYAVDSGKLRMDLKYDITGPQIKADNRIVLDQLTLGQSVQSDDAVNVPVKLGLTLLRDTDGVIDVDLPISGNLDDPEFRVGQVVLRAFINLLAKAATSPFNMLGSVAELAGFSGEELGQVAFVPGTTTLAPGEDKKLKLLADAMADKPQLLLNVRGAVAPDIDGLALKAERLNAQLDLTADVDRKQRVRALESQVVNQQGEAALKKLQADNKQTGDDRLNSAEWVTTLVRALTKDVQLPPEALNRLAQQRGAILQKQLSDQYDIPDDQLFLLAPSEDAKTEMGEDAIRVIVPFAMDAR
;
A
#
# COMPACT_ATOMS: atom_id res chain seq x y z
N MET A 1 -47.40 -17.96 -123.20
CA MET A 1 -48.44 -18.46 -122.26
C MET A 1 -47.82 -19.65 -121.54
N ALA A 2 -47.14 -19.51 -120.40
CA ALA A 2 -47.59 -19.10 -119.07
C ALA A 2 -48.61 -20.09 -118.48
N ASP A 3 -48.14 -20.98 -117.60
CA ASP A 3 -48.92 -21.91 -116.79
C ASP A 3 -48.54 -21.68 -115.30
N PRO A 4 -49.50 -21.47 -114.37
CA PRO A 4 -49.21 -20.95 -113.04
C PRO A 4 -48.87 -22.08 -112.07
N LYS A 5 -47.68 -21.99 -111.44
CA LYS A 5 -47.27 -22.88 -110.33
C LYS A 5 -48.24 -22.72 -109.15
N ALA A 6 -48.90 -23.80 -108.78
CA ALA A 6 -49.67 -23.92 -107.55
C ALA A 6 -48.82 -23.54 -106.33
N ARG A 7 -49.12 -22.40 -105.71
CA ARG A 7 -48.54 -22.01 -104.42
C ARG A 7 -49.12 -22.90 -103.33
N LYS A 8 -48.26 -23.72 -102.69
CA LYS A 8 -48.62 -24.47 -101.49
C LYS A 8 -49.09 -23.47 -100.41
N PRO A 9 -50.12 -23.79 -99.62
CA PRO A 9 -50.60 -22.90 -98.57
C PRO A 9 -49.49 -22.63 -97.54
N ILE A 10 -49.40 -21.39 -97.07
CA ILE A 10 -48.30 -20.86 -96.25
C ILE A 10 -48.09 -21.68 -94.96
N TYR A 11 -49.17 -22.24 -94.38
CA TYR A 11 -49.12 -23.11 -93.19
C TYR A 11 -48.48 -24.50 -93.43
N LYS A 12 -48.16 -24.89 -94.67
CA LYS A 12 -47.40 -26.12 -94.99
C LYS A 12 -45.88 -25.87 -95.12
N MET A 13 -45.41 -24.63 -94.94
CA MET A 13 -43.99 -24.29 -94.96
C MET A 13 -43.43 -24.28 -93.54
N VAL A 14 -42.32 -24.99 -93.32
CA VAL A 14 -41.62 -25.02 -92.01
C VAL A 14 -41.24 -23.60 -91.56
N SER A 15 -40.90 -22.71 -92.50
CA SER A 15 -40.59 -21.31 -92.22
C SER A 15 -41.75 -20.49 -91.64
N PHE A 16 -43.01 -20.80 -91.98
CA PHE A 16 -44.16 -20.12 -91.40
C PHE A 16 -44.31 -20.47 -89.91
N TRP A 17 -44.18 -21.76 -89.57
CA TRP A 17 -44.25 -22.21 -88.17
C TRP A 17 -43.06 -21.72 -87.34
N LEU A 18 -41.86 -21.61 -87.92
CA LEU A 18 -40.69 -21.03 -87.25
C LEU A 18 -40.88 -19.53 -86.97
N ILE A 19 -41.40 -18.75 -87.94
CA ILE A 19 -41.69 -17.33 -87.73
C ILE A 19 -42.83 -17.16 -86.72
N LEU A 20 -43.88 -17.99 -86.79
CA LEU A 20 -44.99 -17.97 -85.83
C LEU A 20 -44.49 -18.30 -84.41
N LEU A 21 -43.65 -19.31 -84.25
CA LEU A 21 -43.02 -19.64 -82.97
C LEU A 21 -42.14 -18.49 -82.46
N LEU A 22 -41.34 -17.86 -83.33
CA LEU A 22 -40.52 -16.71 -82.96
C LEU A 22 -41.37 -15.52 -82.51
N VAL A 23 -42.48 -15.23 -83.19
CA VAL A 23 -43.44 -14.17 -82.82
C VAL A 23 -44.16 -14.50 -81.52
N LEU A 24 -44.61 -15.75 -81.34
CA LEU A 24 -45.23 -16.20 -80.09
C LEU A 24 -44.24 -16.16 -78.93
N TYR A 25 -42.97 -16.54 -79.16
CA TYR A 25 -41.89 -16.47 -78.19
C TYR A 25 -41.57 -15.02 -77.79
N THR A 26 -41.49 -14.10 -78.76
CA THR A 26 -41.27 -12.67 -78.47
C THR A 26 -42.44 -12.04 -77.71
N LEU A 27 -43.68 -12.33 -78.09
CA LEU A 27 -44.86 -11.85 -77.37
C LEU A 27 -44.95 -12.46 -75.96
N ALA A 28 -44.66 -13.76 -75.82
CA ALA A 28 -44.65 -14.42 -74.53
C ALA A 28 -43.56 -13.85 -73.61
N GLY A 29 -42.38 -13.55 -74.14
CA GLY A 29 -41.26 -12.97 -73.39
C GLY A 29 -41.45 -11.50 -73.04
N PHE A 30 -41.61 -10.61 -74.03
CA PHE A 30 -41.66 -9.15 -73.80
C PHE A 30 -42.98 -8.64 -73.20
N ILE A 31 -44.08 -9.40 -73.29
CA ILE A 31 -45.39 -8.96 -72.76
C ILE A 31 -45.95 -9.99 -71.79
N GLY A 32 -45.96 -11.27 -72.17
CA GLY A 32 -46.57 -12.33 -71.37
C GLY A 32 -45.92 -12.50 -70.00
N LEU A 33 -44.59 -12.64 -69.95
CA LEU A 33 -43.84 -12.90 -68.72
C LEU A 33 -43.81 -11.67 -67.79
N PRO A 34 -43.47 -10.44 -68.23
CA PRO A 34 -43.64 -9.21 -67.47
C PRO A 34 -45.02 -9.06 -66.82
N TRP A 35 -46.08 -9.16 -67.63
CA TRP A 35 -47.46 -9.05 -67.14
C TRP A 35 -47.79 -10.13 -66.10
N TRP A 36 -47.29 -11.35 -66.32
CA TRP A 36 -47.48 -12.46 -65.38
C TRP A 36 -46.73 -12.21 -64.07
N LEU A 37 -45.46 -11.80 -64.12
CA LEU A 37 -44.63 -11.52 -62.94
C LEU A 37 -45.17 -10.33 -62.13
N GLN A 38 -45.53 -9.22 -62.77
CA GLN A 38 -46.13 -8.04 -62.11
C GLN A 38 -47.37 -8.40 -61.28
N ARG A 39 -48.13 -9.42 -61.69
CA ARG A 39 -49.31 -9.89 -60.96
C ARG A 39 -49.00 -11.02 -59.98
N GLN A 40 -48.12 -11.94 -60.37
CA GLN A 40 -47.86 -13.16 -59.61
C GLN A 40 -46.93 -12.91 -58.42
N VAL A 41 -45.94 -12.02 -58.53
CA VAL A 41 -45.03 -11.70 -57.42
C VAL A 41 -45.78 -11.15 -56.20
N PRO A 42 -46.62 -10.09 -56.32
CA PRO A 42 -47.49 -9.64 -55.23
C PRO A 42 -48.43 -10.72 -54.70
N ALA A 43 -49.03 -11.53 -55.59
CA ALA A 43 -49.96 -12.58 -55.21
C ALA A 43 -49.26 -13.69 -54.39
N GLN A 44 -48.02 -14.05 -54.73
CA GLN A 44 -47.24 -15.03 -53.98
C GLN A 44 -46.78 -14.48 -52.64
N LEU A 45 -46.31 -13.24 -52.56
CA LEU A 45 -45.98 -12.60 -51.28
C LEU A 45 -47.18 -12.61 -50.32
N LYS A 46 -48.38 -12.30 -50.83
CA LYS A 46 -49.61 -12.35 -50.05
C LYS A 46 -50.02 -13.77 -49.65
N THR A 47 -49.87 -14.74 -50.55
CA THR A 47 -50.33 -16.13 -50.29
C THR A 47 -49.37 -16.90 -49.39
N GLN A 48 -48.06 -16.72 -49.59
CA GLN A 48 -47.01 -17.50 -48.94
C GLN A 48 -46.56 -16.89 -47.61
N LEU A 49 -46.55 -15.55 -47.52
CA LEU A 49 -46.01 -14.81 -46.38
C LEU A 49 -47.05 -13.88 -45.73
N GLY A 50 -48.22 -13.68 -46.35
CA GLY A 50 -49.22 -12.73 -45.85
C GLY A 50 -48.88 -11.26 -46.12
N TRP A 51 -47.81 -10.98 -46.88
CA TRP A 51 -47.33 -9.61 -47.12
C TRP A 51 -48.05 -8.95 -48.29
N GLU A 52 -48.42 -7.69 -48.15
CA GLU A 52 -48.94 -6.86 -49.23
C GLU A 52 -47.78 -6.36 -50.10
N GLY A 53 -47.53 -7.10 -51.19
CA GLY A 53 -46.49 -6.78 -52.16
C GLY A 53 -46.95 -5.86 -53.30
N SER A 54 -46.01 -5.11 -53.87
CA SER A 54 -46.17 -4.37 -55.13
C SER A 54 -44.86 -4.38 -55.91
N VAL A 55 -44.98 -4.24 -57.24
CA VAL A 55 -43.84 -4.11 -58.16
C VAL A 55 -44.19 -2.98 -59.12
N THR A 56 -43.26 -2.05 -59.34
CA THR A 56 -43.51 -0.87 -60.17
C THR A 56 -43.43 -1.21 -61.64
N ASP A 57 -42.34 -1.86 -62.06
CA ASP A 57 -42.16 -2.30 -63.43
C ASP A 57 -41.39 -3.64 -63.51
N VAL A 58 -41.62 -4.38 -64.59
CA VAL A 58 -40.89 -5.63 -64.89
C VAL A 58 -40.59 -5.66 -66.37
N ASP A 59 -39.32 -5.71 -66.71
CA ASP A 59 -38.85 -5.84 -68.08
C ASP A 59 -38.14 -7.18 -68.28
N PHE A 60 -38.47 -7.90 -69.35
CA PHE A 60 -37.79 -9.13 -69.69
C PHE A 60 -37.43 -9.15 -71.18
N ASN A 61 -36.15 -9.38 -71.46
CA ASN A 61 -35.67 -9.59 -72.82
C ASN A 61 -35.44 -11.09 -73.08
N PRO A 62 -36.34 -11.77 -73.80
CA PRO A 62 -36.23 -13.22 -74.05
C PRO A 62 -35.08 -13.62 -74.98
N PHE A 63 -34.37 -12.68 -75.61
CA PHE A 63 -33.22 -12.99 -76.46
C PHE A 63 -31.89 -12.95 -75.71
N THR A 64 -31.77 -12.05 -74.72
CA THR A 64 -30.63 -11.98 -73.80
C THR A 64 -30.90 -12.74 -72.49
N MET A 65 -32.14 -13.13 -72.22
CA MET A 65 -32.61 -13.68 -70.94
C MET A 65 -32.31 -12.79 -69.74
N THR A 66 -32.38 -11.47 -69.94
CA THR A 66 -32.24 -10.49 -68.87
C THR A 66 -33.61 -10.10 -68.32
N LEU A 67 -33.75 -10.12 -66.99
CA LEU A 67 -34.92 -9.70 -66.23
C LEU A 67 -34.54 -8.51 -65.35
N ASP A 68 -35.26 -7.41 -65.51
CA ASP A 68 -35.18 -6.23 -64.65
C ASP A 68 -36.50 -6.06 -63.91
N VAL A 69 -36.45 -5.91 -62.59
CA VAL A 69 -37.61 -5.65 -61.74
C VAL A 69 -37.35 -4.35 -60.98
N GLU A 70 -38.17 -3.34 -61.20
CA GLU A 70 -38.05 -2.03 -60.55
C GLU A 70 -39.10 -1.82 -59.47
N GLY A 71 -38.67 -1.25 -58.34
CA GLY A 71 -39.54 -0.82 -57.24
C GLY A 71 -40.36 -1.97 -56.65
N LEU A 72 -39.68 -3.01 -56.17
CA LEU A 72 -40.27 -4.07 -55.35
C LEU A 72 -40.50 -3.54 -53.93
N ASP A 73 -41.70 -3.68 -53.40
CA ASP A 73 -42.05 -3.29 -52.03
C ASP A 73 -43.02 -4.30 -51.43
N ALA A 74 -42.80 -4.71 -50.19
CA ALA A 74 -43.64 -5.65 -49.46
C ALA A 74 -43.80 -5.23 -48.01
N LYS A 75 -45.04 -5.18 -47.55
CA LYS A 75 -45.43 -4.78 -46.19
C LYS A 75 -46.10 -5.93 -45.46
N ASP A 76 -45.90 -6.02 -44.16
CA ASP A 76 -46.63 -6.98 -43.32
C ASP A 76 -48.11 -6.59 -43.15
N ALA A 77 -48.84 -7.39 -42.38
CA ALA A 77 -50.25 -7.17 -42.09
C ALA A 77 -50.52 -5.87 -41.29
N ASP A 78 -49.51 -5.32 -40.62
CA ASP A 78 -49.59 -4.06 -39.86
C ASP A 78 -49.25 -2.83 -40.72
N GLY A 79 -48.87 -3.06 -41.99
CA GLY A 79 -48.52 -2.02 -42.95
C GLY A 79 -47.09 -1.50 -42.81
N GLU A 80 -46.24 -2.15 -42.03
CA GLU A 80 -44.82 -1.82 -41.93
C GLU A 80 -44.02 -2.49 -43.06
N PRO A 81 -43.01 -1.81 -43.64
CA PRO A 81 -42.13 -2.41 -44.65
C PRO A 81 -41.34 -3.61 -44.09
N VAL A 82 -41.31 -4.71 -44.85
CA VAL A 82 -40.53 -5.92 -44.50
C VAL A 82 -39.43 -6.19 -45.52
N VAL A 83 -39.75 -6.08 -46.81
CA VAL A 83 -38.79 -6.25 -47.91
C VAL A 83 -39.05 -5.18 -48.96
N SER A 84 -38.02 -4.48 -49.43
CA SER A 84 -38.11 -3.67 -50.64
C SER A 84 -36.79 -3.68 -51.41
N ALA A 85 -36.82 -3.32 -52.68
CA ALA A 85 -35.62 -3.15 -53.51
C ALA A 85 -35.89 -2.13 -54.61
N LYS A 86 -34.92 -1.26 -54.86
CA LYS A 86 -35.02 -0.26 -55.93
C LYS A 86 -34.99 -0.93 -57.29
N GLN A 87 -34.04 -1.85 -57.49
CA GLN A 87 -33.89 -2.62 -58.72
C GLN A 87 -33.34 -4.02 -58.42
N LEU A 88 -33.88 -5.02 -59.09
CA LEU A 88 -33.32 -6.37 -59.20
C LEU A 88 -33.03 -6.65 -60.69
N HIS A 89 -31.78 -6.92 -61.02
CA HIS A 89 -31.33 -7.33 -62.35
C HIS A 89 -30.87 -8.79 -62.30
N VAL A 90 -31.32 -9.61 -63.26
CA VAL A 90 -30.93 -11.02 -63.38
C VAL A 90 -30.62 -11.33 -64.84
N ASP A 91 -29.41 -11.81 -65.12
CA ASP A 91 -28.95 -12.25 -66.44
C ASP A 91 -28.70 -13.77 -66.46
N LEU A 92 -29.44 -14.52 -67.28
CA LEU A 92 -29.34 -15.98 -67.36
C LEU A 92 -28.62 -16.45 -68.63
N THR A 93 -27.65 -17.35 -68.47
CA THR A 93 -26.91 -17.95 -69.59
C THR A 93 -27.64 -19.16 -70.19
N VAL A 94 -28.22 -19.02 -71.39
CA VAL A 94 -29.00 -20.09 -72.05
C VAL A 94 -28.18 -21.32 -72.43
N TRP A 95 -26.92 -21.15 -72.84
CA TRP A 95 -26.13 -22.24 -73.42
C TRP A 95 -25.73 -23.34 -72.41
N ARG A 96 -25.64 -23.00 -71.12
CA ARG A 96 -25.35 -23.96 -70.05
C ARG A 96 -26.55 -24.83 -69.65
N LEU A 97 -27.78 -24.44 -70.04
CA LEU A 97 -28.97 -25.29 -69.85
C LEU A 97 -28.88 -26.59 -70.66
N VAL A 98 -28.16 -26.59 -71.79
CA VAL A 98 -27.93 -27.80 -72.60
C VAL A 98 -27.05 -28.82 -71.88
N THR A 99 -26.19 -28.38 -70.96
CA THR A 99 -25.35 -29.23 -70.11
C THR A 99 -26.00 -29.57 -68.77
N GLY A 100 -27.27 -29.19 -68.56
CA GLY A 100 -28.01 -29.44 -67.31
C GLY A 100 -27.72 -28.46 -66.18
N THR A 101 -26.97 -27.38 -66.44
CA THR A 101 -26.62 -26.35 -65.45
C THR A 101 -27.42 -25.08 -65.69
N ILE A 102 -28.11 -24.58 -64.67
CA ILE A 102 -28.73 -23.26 -64.68
C ILE A 102 -27.65 -22.27 -64.27
N ALA A 103 -27.20 -21.42 -65.20
CA ALA A 103 -26.13 -20.46 -64.95
C ALA A 103 -26.67 -19.02 -65.01
N PHE A 104 -26.28 -18.23 -64.03
CA PHE A 104 -26.55 -16.80 -63.94
C PHE A 104 -25.25 -16.04 -64.20
N GLU A 105 -25.25 -15.15 -65.19
CA GLU A 105 -24.10 -14.30 -65.50
C GLU A 105 -23.97 -13.18 -64.46
N SER A 106 -25.09 -12.55 -64.08
CA SER A 106 -25.11 -11.58 -63.00
C SER A 106 -26.47 -11.54 -62.30
N ILE A 107 -26.46 -11.38 -60.98
CA ILE A 107 -27.63 -11.04 -60.17
C ILE A 107 -27.27 -9.77 -59.38
N ARG A 108 -27.91 -8.64 -59.67
CA ARG A 108 -27.67 -7.38 -58.97
C ARG A 108 -28.93 -6.92 -58.23
N LEU A 109 -28.77 -6.60 -56.96
CA LEU A 109 -29.82 -6.05 -56.11
C LEU A 109 -29.38 -4.69 -55.57
N ASP A 110 -30.01 -3.62 -56.06
CA ASP A 110 -29.66 -2.24 -55.71
C ASP A 110 -30.60 -1.66 -54.65
N SER A 111 -30.01 -1.10 -53.60
CA SER A 111 -30.66 -0.55 -52.41
C SER A 111 -31.77 -1.45 -51.82
N PRO A 112 -31.52 -2.75 -51.56
CA PRO A 112 -32.51 -3.59 -50.90
C PRO A 112 -32.69 -3.20 -49.43
N PHE A 113 -33.92 -3.29 -48.95
CA PHE A 113 -34.26 -3.18 -47.53
C PHE A 113 -34.84 -4.51 -47.06
N VAL A 114 -34.40 -5.01 -45.91
CA VAL A 114 -35.00 -6.16 -45.22
C VAL A 114 -35.14 -5.86 -43.73
N ARG A 115 -36.31 -6.15 -43.16
CA ARG A 115 -36.56 -6.06 -41.72
C ARG A 115 -36.57 -7.44 -41.08
N VAL A 116 -35.67 -7.65 -40.13
CA VAL A 116 -35.54 -8.89 -39.36
C VAL A 116 -35.86 -8.61 -37.90
N ASP A 117 -36.94 -9.18 -37.40
CA ASP A 117 -37.38 -9.04 -36.01
C ASP A 117 -37.07 -10.35 -35.26
N LEU A 118 -36.14 -10.32 -34.32
CA LEU A 118 -35.88 -11.43 -33.38
C LEU A 118 -36.92 -11.37 -32.26
N LEU A 119 -37.77 -12.37 -32.17
CA LEU A 119 -38.91 -12.44 -31.27
C LEU A 119 -38.50 -13.01 -29.90
N LYS A 120 -39.40 -12.89 -28.91
CA LYS A 120 -39.19 -13.36 -27.53
C LYS A 120 -38.93 -14.87 -27.40
N ASP A 121 -39.35 -15.65 -28.39
CA ASP A 121 -39.12 -17.10 -28.48
C ASP A 121 -37.86 -17.45 -29.29
N TYR A 122 -37.02 -16.45 -29.59
CA TYR A 122 -35.87 -16.54 -30.49
C TYR A 122 -36.22 -16.91 -31.94
N GLY A 123 -37.50 -16.88 -32.31
CA GLY A 123 -37.94 -16.96 -33.71
C GLY A 123 -37.73 -15.65 -34.46
N VAL A 124 -37.80 -15.67 -35.79
CA VAL A 124 -37.75 -14.45 -36.62
C VAL A 124 -39.08 -14.20 -37.34
N ASN A 125 -39.44 -12.93 -37.57
CA ASN A 125 -40.67 -12.55 -38.28
C ASN A 125 -40.85 -13.28 -39.62
N LEU A 126 -39.79 -13.46 -40.42
CA LEU A 126 -39.89 -14.14 -41.73
C LEU A 126 -40.35 -15.60 -41.59
N VAL A 127 -39.80 -16.33 -40.62
CA VAL A 127 -40.15 -17.74 -40.36
C VAL A 127 -41.54 -17.83 -39.73
N ARG A 128 -41.86 -16.93 -38.81
CA ARG A 128 -43.22 -16.80 -38.25
C ARG A 128 -44.25 -16.59 -39.35
N ASP A 129 -44.01 -15.67 -40.27
CA ASP A 129 -44.94 -15.31 -41.34
C ASP A 129 -45.10 -16.45 -42.35
N TRP A 130 -44.01 -17.15 -42.69
CA TRP A 130 -44.05 -18.36 -43.51
C TRP A 130 -44.84 -19.49 -42.85
N THR A 131 -44.51 -19.84 -41.60
CA THR A 131 -45.15 -20.93 -40.86
C THR A 131 -46.62 -20.65 -40.54
N HIS A 132 -46.99 -19.39 -40.30
CA HIS A 132 -48.38 -18.99 -40.10
C HIS A 132 -49.25 -19.29 -41.33
N ASN A 133 -48.70 -19.10 -42.54
CA ASN A 133 -49.39 -19.40 -43.80
C ASN A 133 -49.17 -20.85 -44.29
N HIS A 134 -48.24 -21.58 -43.68
CA HIS A 134 -47.95 -23.00 -43.92
C HIS A 134 -47.98 -23.81 -42.62
N PRO A 135 -49.13 -23.92 -41.94
CA PRO A 135 -49.22 -24.77 -40.75
C PRO A 135 -48.91 -26.21 -41.13
N ALA A 136 -48.08 -26.87 -40.31
CA ALA A 136 -47.75 -28.28 -40.50
C ALA A 136 -49.04 -29.10 -40.56
N LYS A 137 -49.22 -29.88 -41.63
CA LYS A 137 -50.29 -30.88 -41.71
C LYS A 137 -49.79 -32.13 -40.99
N ASP A 138 -50.54 -32.61 -39.99
CA ASP A 138 -50.29 -33.86 -39.26
C ASP A 138 -50.57 -35.11 -40.14
N GLU A 139 -49.98 -35.19 -41.33
CA GLU A 139 -49.97 -36.40 -42.15
C GLU A 139 -48.58 -37.03 -42.14
N PRO A 140 -48.46 -38.35 -41.85
CA PRO A 140 -47.18 -39.04 -41.93
C PRO A 140 -46.65 -38.94 -43.36
N PRO A 141 -45.32 -38.73 -43.55
CA PRO A 141 -44.78 -38.50 -44.88
C PRO A 141 -45.03 -39.71 -45.76
N GLU A 142 -45.86 -39.55 -46.81
CA GLU A 142 -45.90 -40.50 -47.91
C GLU A 142 -44.51 -40.50 -48.56
N GLU A 143 -43.89 -41.69 -48.62
CA GLU A 143 -42.64 -41.93 -49.36
C GLU A 143 -42.88 -41.68 -50.86
N GLN A 144 -42.83 -40.42 -51.29
CA GLN A 144 -42.68 -40.05 -52.68
C GLN A 144 -41.24 -40.35 -53.10
N SER A 145 -41.06 -41.58 -53.57
CA SER A 145 -39.87 -42.07 -54.27
C SER A 145 -39.74 -41.38 -55.63
N ALA A 146 -38.95 -40.30 -55.69
CA ALA A 146 -38.18 -39.89 -56.85
C ALA A 146 -37.15 -38.84 -56.41
N SER A 147 -35.96 -39.30 -55.98
CA SER A 147 -34.81 -38.41 -55.79
C SER A 147 -34.29 -37.98 -57.16
N SER A 148 -34.87 -36.93 -57.74
CA SER A 148 -34.17 -36.15 -58.76
C SER A 148 -33.05 -35.40 -58.05
N GLU A 149 -31.81 -35.64 -58.49
CA GLU A 149 -30.65 -34.87 -58.06
C GLU A 149 -30.94 -33.36 -58.24
N PRO A 150 -30.63 -32.50 -57.24
CA PRO A 150 -30.94 -31.08 -57.33
C PRO A 150 -30.29 -30.46 -58.57
N PRO A 151 -30.92 -29.45 -59.19
CA PRO A 151 -30.37 -28.83 -60.38
C PRO A 151 -29.01 -28.20 -60.06
N HIS A 152 -28.03 -28.38 -60.95
CA HIS A 152 -26.75 -27.69 -60.86
C HIS A 152 -26.97 -26.21 -61.14
N LEU A 153 -26.85 -25.38 -60.10
CA LEU A 153 -26.87 -23.92 -60.19
C LEU A 153 -25.43 -23.39 -60.16
N TYR A 154 -25.15 -22.43 -61.03
CA TYR A 154 -23.89 -21.67 -61.07
C TYR A 154 -24.19 -20.17 -61.16
N PHE A 155 -23.53 -19.37 -60.34
CA PHE A 155 -23.67 -17.93 -60.28
C PHE A 155 -22.30 -17.30 -60.53
N HIS A 156 -22.12 -16.63 -61.67
CA HIS A 156 -20.85 -15.97 -61.98
C HIS A 156 -20.63 -14.74 -61.11
N GLU A 157 -21.67 -13.92 -60.90
CA GLU A 157 -21.60 -12.75 -60.03
C GLU A 157 -22.95 -12.49 -59.34
N ILE A 158 -22.94 -12.31 -58.02
CA ILE A 158 -24.07 -11.77 -57.24
C ILE A 158 -23.59 -10.50 -56.55
N GLN A 159 -24.26 -9.38 -56.80
CA GLN A 159 -23.98 -8.08 -56.21
C GLN A 159 -25.20 -7.58 -55.42
N LEU A 160 -24.96 -7.16 -54.19
CA LEU A 160 -25.89 -6.40 -53.37
C LEU A 160 -25.24 -5.05 -53.10
N ASN A 161 -25.86 -3.95 -53.57
CA ASN A 161 -25.31 -2.60 -53.45
C ASN A 161 -26.19 -1.74 -52.53
N ASP A 162 -25.57 -1.04 -51.58
CA ASP A 162 -26.25 -0.07 -50.69
C ASP A 162 -27.48 -0.65 -49.97
N GLY A 163 -27.39 -1.90 -49.52
CA GLY A 163 -28.45 -2.55 -48.76
C GLY A 163 -28.66 -1.97 -47.37
N ASN A 164 -29.88 -2.12 -46.85
CA ASN A 164 -30.27 -1.78 -45.49
C ASN A 164 -30.93 -2.99 -44.84
N VAL A 165 -30.33 -3.51 -43.78
CA VAL A 165 -30.97 -4.52 -42.92
C VAL A 165 -31.34 -3.87 -41.60
N ARG A 166 -32.63 -3.77 -41.32
CA ARG A 166 -33.13 -3.35 -40.01
C ARG A 166 -33.33 -4.56 -39.14
N PHE A 167 -32.43 -4.77 -38.18
CA PHE A 167 -32.54 -5.82 -37.19
C PHE A 167 -33.18 -5.27 -35.91
N ARG A 168 -34.31 -5.83 -35.47
CA ARG A 168 -34.99 -5.45 -34.22
C ARG A 168 -34.98 -6.64 -33.28
N ASP A 169 -34.35 -6.48 -32.12
CA ASP A 169 -34.26 -7.54 -31.12
C ASP A 169 -35.28 -7.33 -30.00
N TYR A 170 -36.23 -8.25 -29.87
CA TYR A 170 -37.23 -8.31 -28.81
C TYR A 170 -37.00 -9.47 -27.83
N SER A 171 -35.87 -10.18 -27.93
CA SER A 171 -35.54 -11.31 -27.07
C SER A 171 -35.18 -10.89 -25.64
N GLN A 172 -34.72 -9.64 -25.46
CA GLN A 172 -34.33 -9.06 -24.17
C GLN A 172 -35.43 -8.16 -23.56
N GLY A 173 -35.19 -7.66 -22.34
CA GLY A 173 -36.15 -6.84 -21.59
C GLY A 173 -36.50 -5.51 -22.28
N GLU A 174 -35.50 -4.79 -22.79
CA GLU A 174 -35.67 -3.59 -23.61
C GLU A 174 -35.39 -3.93 -25.09
N PRO A 175 -36.32 -3.65 -26.02
CA PRO A 175 -36.08 -3.89 -27.42
C PRO A 175 -35.04 -2.94 -28.01
N GLU A 176 -34.11 -3.46 -28.80
CA GLU A 176 -33.07 -2.67 -29.46
C GLU A 176 -33.19 -2.77 -30.99
N THR A 177 -32.85 -1.71 -31.72
CA THR A 177 -32.89 -1.68 -33.18
C THR A 177 -31.52 -1.32 -33.75
N PHE A 178 -31.04 -2.17 -34.65
CA PHE A 178 -29.78 -2.01 -35.36
C PHE A 178 -30.08 -1.83 -36.86
N ASP A 179 -29.83 -0.63 -37.38
CA ASP A 179 -29.90 -0.35 -38.82
C ASP A 179 -28.52 -0.61 -39.45
N ILE A 180 -28.40 -1.70 -40.21
CA ILE A 180 -27.19 -2.11 -40.91
C ILE A 180 -27.21 -1.49 -42.32
N GLN A 181 -26.52 -0.37 -42.52
CA GLN A 181 -26.45 0.34 -43.79
C GLN A 181 -25.16 1.19 -43.91
N PRO A 182 -24.44 1.17 -45.06
CA PRO A 182 -24.70 0.33 -46.23
C PRO A 182 -24.27 -1.12 -45.98
N LEU A 183 -25.03 -2.06 -46.54
CA LEU A 183 -24.62 -3.46 -46.72
C LEU A 183 -24.24 -3.64 -48.19
N ASN A 184 -23.00 -3.99 -48.47
CA ASN A 184 -22.54 -4.38 -49.80
C ASN A 184 -22.06 -5.83 -49.76
N VAL A 185 -22.50 -6.64 -50.73
CA VAL A 185 -22.07 -8.04 -50.86
C VAL A 185 -21.71 -8.30 -52.31
N THR A 186 -20.55 -8.90 -52.55
CA THR A 186 -20.18 -9.46 -53.86
C THR A 186 -19.86 -10.93 -53.68
N LEU A 187 -20.43 -11.80 -54.50
CA LEU A 187 -20.12 -13.24 -54.53
C LEU A 187 -19.85 -13.65 -55.98
N ASN A 188 -18.68 -14.22 -56.23
CA ASN A 188 -18.22 -14.61 -57.55
C ASN A 188 -18.13 -16.13 -57.67
N ASP A 189 -18.50 -16.65 -58.84
CA ASP A 189 -18.31 -18.04 -59.25
C ASP A 189 -18.89 -19.10 -58.27
N LEU A 190 -20.03 -18.81 -57.63
CA LEU A 190 -20.72 -19.76 -56.73
C LEU A 190 -21.30 -20.95 -57.49
N ALA A 191 -20.85 -22.16 -57.16
CA ALA A 191 -21.42 -23.41 -57.67
C ALA A 191 -22.12 -24.21 -56.56
N THR A 192 -23.27 -24.80 -56.89
CA THR A 192 -24.02 -25.73 -56.00
C THR A 192 -23.59 -27.20 -56.16
N PHE A 193 -22.51 -27.45 -56.91
CA PHE A 193 -21.94 -28.76 -57.17
C PHE A 193 -20.41 -28.69 -56.97
N SER A 194 -19.74 -29.84 -56.87
CA SER A 194 -18.27 -29.88 -56.75
C SER A 194 -17.62 -29.35 -58.03
N ASP A 195 -16.94 -28.22 -57.94
CA ASP A 195 -16.13 -27.65 -59.03
C ASP A 195 -14.64 -27.68 -58.61
N ASP A 196 -13.89 -28.66 -59.11
CA ASP A 196 -12.52 -28.97 -58.67
C ASP A 196 -11.46 -27.94 -59.18
N GLY A 197 -11.87 -26.75 -59.62
CA GLY A 197 -10.99 -25.82 -60.34
C GLY A 197 -11.15 -24.32 -60.07
N ASN A 198 -12.27 -23.84 -59.52
CA ASN A 198 -12.51 -22.41 -59.28
C ASN A 198 -13.09 -22.18 -57.87
N PRO A 199 -12.36 -21.55 -56.94
CA PRO A 199 -12.94 -21.14 -55.66
C PRO A 199 -14.00 -20.05 -55.88
N SER A 200 -15.11 -20.12 -55.14
CA SER A 200 -16.12 -19.05 -55.15
C SER A 200 -15.73 -18.01 -54.12
N ASP A 201 -15.43 -16.79 -54.55
CA ASP A 201 -14.95 -15.71 -53.68
C ASP A 201 -16.11 -14.85 -53.23
N TYR A 202 -16.14 -14.42 -51.97
CA TYR A 202 -17.11 -13.43 -51.48
C TYR A 202 -16.42 -12.27 -50.77
N THR A 203 -17.05 -11.10 -50.85
CA THR A 203 -16.75 -9.92 -50.04
C THR A 203 -18.05 -9.36 -49.48
N LEU A 204 -18.02 -8.95 -48.23
CA LEU A 204 -19.13 -8.32 -47.52
C LEU A 204 -18.56 -7.13 -46.75
N SER A 205 -19.19 -5.97 -46.92
CA SER A 205 -18.96 -4.80 -46.06
C SER A 205 -20.30 -4.28 -45.54
N ALA A 206 -20.39 -4.08 -44.24
CA ALA A 206 -21.58 -3.62 -43.56
C ALA A 206 -21.24 -2.58 -42.49
N ALA A 207 -22.16 -1.67 -42.19
CA ALA A 207 -21.97 -0.68 -41.14
C ALA A 207 -23.21 -0.52 -40.25
N ILE A 208 -23.00 -0.27 -38.95
CA ILE A 208 -24.04 0.07 -37.97
C ILE A 208 -23.65 1.42 -37.35
N GLY A 209 -24.09 2.52 -37.96
CA GLY A 209 -23.60 3.86 -37.60
C GLY A 209 -22.12 4.02 -37.96
N GLU A 210 -21.27 4.18 -36.96
CA GLU A 210 -19.80 4.28 -37.13
C GLU A 210 -19.10 2.92 -37.07
N GLN A 211 -19.82 1.86 -36.66
CA GLN A 211 -19.29 0.49 -36.51
C GLN A 211 -19.17 -0.17 -37.88
N GLN A 212 -18.04 -0.81 -38.18
CA GLN A 212 -17.80 -1.45 -39.48
C GLN A 212 -17.59 -2.96 -39.34
N ILE A 213 -18.09 -3.71 -40.33
CA ILE A 213 -17.95 -5.15 -40.47
C ILE A 213 -17.46 -5.42 -41.89
N ASP A 214 -16.24 -5.91 -42.03
CA ASP A 214 -15.68 -6.39 -43.28
C ASP A 214 -15.47 -7.90 -43.18
N TRP A 215 -15.90 -8.64 -44.21
CA TRP A 215 -15.80 -10.09 -44.25
C TRP A 215 -15.53 -10.54 -45.69
N ASP A 216 -14.41 -11.18 -45.93
CA ASP A 216 -14.02 -11.66 -47.26
C ASP A 216 -13.39 -13.05 -47.21
N GLY A 217 -13.47 -13.80 -48.31
CA GLY A 217 -12.87 -15.12 -48.39
C GLY A 217 -13.40 -15.97 -49.53
N ASN A 218 -13.23 -17.29 -49.40
CA ASN A 218 -13.73 -18.29 -50.33
C ASN A 218 -14.81 -19.16 -49.67
N ILE A 219 -15.76 -19.64 -50.46
CA ILE A 219 -16.84 -20.52 -50.02
C ILE A 219 -17.03 -21.65 -51.04
N GLY A 220 -17.31 -22.85 -50.55
CA GLY A 220 -17.81 -23.95 -51.35
C GLY A 220 -18.99 -24.61 -50.65
N LEU A 221 -19.98 -25.10 -51.41
CA LEU A 221 -21.23 -25.63 -50.85
C LEU A 221 -21.26 -27.15 -50.70
N MET A 222 -20.46 -27.89 -51.49
CA MET A 222 -20.47 -29.36 -51.50
C MET A 222 -19.05 -29.95 -51.59
N PRO A 223 -18.46 -30.41 -50.47
CA PRO A 223 -18.91 -30.20 -49.10
C PRO A 223 -18.79 -28.73 -48.68
N PHE A 224 -19.57 -28.32 -47.68
CA PHE A 224 -19.52 -26.94 -47.21
C PHE A 224 -18.17 -26.65 -46.57
N HIS A 225 -17.49 -25.63 -47.08
CA HIS A 225 -16.28 -25.09 -46.50
C HIS A 225 -16.23 -23.59 -46.74
N SER A 226 -15.61 -22.86 -45.82
CA SER A 226 -15.31 -21.45 -46.04
C SER A 226 -14.07 -21.06 -45.27
N ASN A 227 -13.20 -20.31 -45.92
CA ASN A 227 -12.02 -19.73 -45.31
C ASN A 227 -11.97 -18.24 -45.70
N GLY A 228 -11.46 -17.41 -44.80
CA GLY A 228 -11.50 -15.98 -45.04
C GLY A 228 -11.00 -15.19 -43.85
N HIS A 229 -11.28 -13.90 -43.92
CA HIS A 229 -10.86 -12.89 -42.98
C HIS A 229 -12.06 -12.09 -42.50
N ILE A 230 -12.16 -11.87 -41.19
CA ILE A 230 -13.21 -11.09 -40.56
C ILE A 230 -12.57 -9.92 -39.82
N ARG A 231 -13.02 -8.69 -40.12
CA ARG A 231 -12.68 -7.48 -39.39
C ARG A 231 -13.93 -6.79 -38.86
N LEU A 232 -14.00 -6.62 -37.55
CA LEU A 232 -14.96 -5.78 -36.86
C LEU A 232 -14.21 -4.56 -36.35
N SER A 233 -14.66 -3.36 -36.70
CA SER A 233 -14.01 -2.11 -36.31
C SER A 233 -14.96 -1.27 -35.46
N ASP A 234 -14.44 -0.82 -34.32
CA ASP A 234 -15.08 0.17 -33.43
C ASP A 234 -16.48 -0.22 -32.94
N ILE A 235 -16.71 -1.51 -32.66
CA ILE A 235 -17.97 -2.00 -32.10
C ILE A 235 -18.21 -1.34 -30.73
N SER A 236 -19.32 -0.63 -30.58
CA SER A 236 -19.62 0.16 -29.38
C SER A 236 -19.98 -0.72 -28.19
N HIS A 237 -19.58 -0.31 -26.99
CA HIS A 237 -20.03 -0.93 -25.74
C HIS A 237 -21.56 -1.06 -25.65
N THR A 238 -22.34 -0.13 -26.20
CA THR A 238 -23.82 -0.22 -26.21
C THR A 238 -24.30 -1.46 -26.96
N THR A 239 -23.70 -1.74 -28.12
CA THR A 239 -24.00 -2.93 -28.93
C THR A 239 -23.57 -4.20 -28.20
N LEU A 240 -22.40 -4.20 -27.54
CA LEU A 240 -21.93 -5.35 -26.77
C LEU A 240 -22.80 -5.62 -25.54
N VAL A 241 -23.15 -4.58 -24.78
CA VAL A 241 -23.93 -4.66 -23.54
C VAL A 241 -25.32 -5.22 -23.81
N HIS A 242 -25.96 -4.89 -24.93
CA HIS A 242 -27.26 -5.47 -25.31
C HIS A 242 -27.24 -7.00 -25.33
N PHE A 243 -26.17 -7.60 -25.84
CA PHE A 243 -26.02 -9.06 -25.93
C PHE A 243 -25.36 -9.69 -24.68
N ALA A 244 -24.52 -8.93 -23.95
CA ALA A 244 -23.73 -9.45 -22.84
C ALA A 244 -24.36 -9.26 -21.44
N SER A 245 -25.28 -8.31 -21.28
CA SER A 245 -25.87 -7.94 -19.97
C SER A 245 -26.39 -9.13 -19.14
N PRO A 246 -27.02 -10.18 -19.71
CA PRO A 246 -27.52 -11.31 -18.92
C PRO A 246 -26.42 -12.14 -18.25
N TYR A 247 -25.17 -12.01 -18.68
CA TYR A 247 -24.05 -12.87 -18.29
C TYR A 247 -22.95 -12.13 -17.51
N ALA A 248 -23.03 -10.80 -17.41
CA ALA A 248 -22.01 -9.97 -16.77
C ALA A 248 -22.52 -9.37 -15.45
N PRO A 249 -21.83 -9.55 -14.32
CA PRO A 249 -22.20 -8.94 -13.05
C PRO A 249 -21.80 -7.46 -12.92
N TYR A 250 -21.21 -6.88 -13.98
CA TYR A 250 -20.73 -5.50 -14.02
C TYR A 250 -21.39 -4.70 -15.13
N VAL A 251 -21.48 -3.39 -14.94
CA VAL A 251 -21.98 -2.45 -15.94
C VAL A 251 -20.80 -1.89 -16.73
N VAL A 252 -20.85 -2.01 -18.06
CA VAL A 252 -19.86 -1.39 -18.95
C VAL A 252 -20.41 -0.06 -19.44
N ASN A 253 -19.77 1.04 -19.04
CA ASN A 253 -20.24 2.40 -19.31
C ASN A 253 -19.63 3.02 -20.57
N GLN A 254 -18.44 2.55 -20.96
CA GLN A 254 -17.68 3.03 -22.12
C GLN A 254 -16.79 1.91 -22.66
N GLY A 255 -16.46 1.99 -23.94
CA GLY A 255 -15.53 1.09 -24.61
C GLY A 255 -15.84 0.94 -26.10
N THR A 256 -14.81 0.71 -26.90
CA THR A 256 -14.94 0.25 -28.30
C THR A 256 -14.13 -1.02 -28.51
N LEU A 257 -14.67 -1.98 -29.25
CA LEU A 257 -14.06 -3.27 -29.54
C LEU A 257 -13.76 -3.38 -31.03
N SER A 258 -12.53 -3.78 -31.35
CA SER A 258 -12.13 -4.17 -32.70
C SER A 258 -11.60 -5.60 -32.67
N LEU A 259 -11.98 -6.40 -33.67
CA LEU A 259 -11.56 -7.79 -33.83
C LEU A 259 -11.10 -8.00 -35.27
N ASP A 260 -9.94 -8.61 -35.45
CA ASP A 260 -9.38 -8.96 -36.76
C ASP A 260 -8.92 -10.43 -36.67
N THR A 261 -9.42 -11.32 -37.53
CA THR A 261 -9.07 -12.75 -37.47
C THR A 261 -9.26 -13.47 -38.79
N ASP A 262 -8.36 -14.41 -39.06
CA ASP A 262 -8.53 -15.39 -40.13
C ASP A 262 -9.31 -16.60 -39.61
N TYR A 263 -10.21 -17.15 -40.43
CA TYR A 263 -11.00 -18.32 -40.07
C TYR A 263 -11.02 -19.37 -41.18
N ALA A 264 -11.23 -20.62 -40.79
CA ALA A 264 -11.51 -21.74 -41.69
C ALA A 264 -12.57 -22.66 -41.05
N ILE A 265 -13.67 -22.87 -41.77
CA ILE A 265 -14.76 -23.76 -41.42
C ILE A 265 -14.86 -24.87 -42.47
N SER A 266 -15.11 -26.10 -42.03
CA SER A 266 -15.37 -27.23 -42.92
C SER A 266 -16.40 -28.17 -42.31
N SER A 267 -17.30 -28.68 -43.15
CA SER A 267 -18.22 -29.78 -42.82
C SER A 267 -17.90 -31.07 -43.59
N ALA A 268 -16.70 -31.16 -44.19
CA ALA A 268 -16.20 -32.37 -44.81
C ALA A 268 -15.84 -33.43 -43.74
N GLY A 269 -16.86 -34.03 -43.11
CA GLY A 269 -16.72 -34.92 -41.96
C GLY A 269 -17.37 -34.32 -40.71
N GLU A 270 -16.65 -34.30 -39.59
CA GLU A 270 -17.06 -33.53 -38.40
C GLU A 270 -16.90 -32.03 -38.66
N PHE A 271 -17.76 -31.22 -38.05
CA PHE A 271 -17.69 -29.77 -38.16
C PHE A 271 -16.39 -29.27 -37.53
N ALA A 272 -15.52 -28.67 -38.35
CA ALA A 272 -14.26 -28.10 -37.92
C ALA A 272 -14.33 -26.57 -38.03
N LEU A 273 -13.84 -25.88 -37.00
CA LEU A 273 -13.59 -24.44 -36.99
C LEU A 273 -12.18 -24.20 -36.46
N VAL A 274 -11.40 -23.47 -37.24
CA VAL A 274 -10.08 -22.99 -36.85
C VAL A 274 -10.03 -21.49 -37.06
N THR A 275 -9.54 -20.75 -36.07
CA THR A 275 -9.19 -19.32 -36.22
C THR A 275 -7.71 -19.12 -35.96
N GLN A 276 -7.11 -18.16 -36.66
CA GLN A 276 -5.68 -17.84 -36.57
C GLN A 276 -5.47 -16.33 -36.69
N ASN A 277 -4.27 -15.90 -36.31
CA ASN A 277 -3.82 -14.50 -36.39
C ASN A 277 -4.80 -13.51 -35.73
N GLY A 278 -5.60 -13.96 -34.75
CA GLY A 278 -6.62 -13.11 -34.16
C GLY A 278 -6.01 -11.98 -33.32
N GLU A 279 -6.48 -10.76 -33.54
CA GLU A 279 -6.21 -9.59 -32.71
C GLU A 279 -7.53 -9.01 -32.20
N LEU A 280 -7.65 -8.88 -30.88
CA LEU A 280 -8.76 -8.22 -30.20
C LEU A 280 -8.24 -6.97 -29.51
N ARG A 281 -8.83 -5.82 -29.79
CA ARG A 281 -8.49 -4.55 -29.15
C ARG A 281 -9.74 -3.95 -28.51
N ILE A 282 -9.64 -3.59 -27.23
CA ILE A 282 -10.66 -2.81 -26.53
C ILE A 282 -10.05 -1.50 -26.09
N ASP A 283 -10.65 -0.38 -26.48
CA ASP A 283 -10.18 0.97 -26.14
C ASP A 283 -11.15 1.67 -25.19
N ASN A 284 -10.60 2.42 -24.23
CA ASN A 284 -11.32 3.26 -23.27
C ASN A 284 -12.44 2.52 -22.52
N LEU A 285 -12.13 1.34 -21.98
CA LEU A 285 -13.08 0.52 -21.23
C LEU A 285 -13.34 1.15 -19.85
N SER A 286 -14.62 1.24 -19.47
CA SER A 286 -15.04 1.72 -18.15
C SER A 286 -16.04 0.75 -17.53
N ALA A 287 -15.74 0.24 -16.33
CA ALA A 287 -16.55 -0.73 -15.63
C ALA A 287 -17.03 -0.18 -14.28
N GLY A 288 -18.32 -0.34 -14.00
CA GLY A 288 -18.99 0.04 -12.77
C GLY A 288 -19.64 -1.15 -12.06
N LEU A 289 -19.88 -1.00 -10.76
CA LEU A 289 -20.79 -1.87 -10.03
C LEU A 289 -22.24 -1.43 -10.33
N PRO A 290 -23.21 -2.37 -10.32
CA PRO A 290 -24.62 -2.00 -10.32
C PRO A 290 -24.92 -0.99 -9.18
N ASP A 291 -25.75 0.02 -9.47
CA ASP A 291 -26.16 1.07 -8.53
C ASP A 291 -25.05 2.03 -8.02
N ALA A 292 -23.85 2.04 -8.64
CA ALA A 292 -22.77 2.99 -8.32
C ALA A 292 -22.74 4.16 -9.33
N ASP A 293 -22.59 5.39 -8.82
CA ASP A 293 -22.52 6.61 -9.65
C ASP A 293 -21.18 6.76 -10.41
N ALA A 294 -20.12 6.11 -9.92
CA ALA A 294 -18.77 6.19 -10.48
C ALA A 294 -18.26 4.80 -10.89
N PRO A 295 -17.50 4.68 -12.01
CA PRO A 295 -16.85 3.42 -12.36
C PRO A 295 -15.79 3.07 -11.31
N PHE A 296 -15.68 1.78 -10.98
CA PHE A 296 -14.62 1.31 -10.07
C PHE A 296 -13.32 1.01 -10.81
N ALA A 297 -13.37 0.87 -12.13
CA ALA A 297 -12.20 0.65 -12.96
C ALA A 297 -12.33 1.27 -14.34
N THR A 298 -11.22 1.79 -14.85
CA THR A 298 -11.05 2.24 -16.24
C THR A 298 -9.77 1.66 -16.82
N LEU A 299 -9.77 1.37 -18.12
CA LEU A 299 -8.62 0.82 -18.83
C LEU A 299 -8.45 1.58 -20.16
N GLY A 300 -7.25 2.11 -20.40
CA GLY A 300 -6.94 2.85 -21.62
C GLY A 300 -7.02 1.95 -22.85
N ALA A 301 -6.34 0.80 -22.80
CA ALA A 301 -6.42 -0.21 -23.83
C ALA A 301 -6.22 -1.63 -23.29
N LEU A 302 -6.95 -2.59 -23.86
CA LEU A 302 -6.67 -4.03 -23.82
C LEU A 302 -6.34 -4.48 -25.24
N VAL A 303 -5.21 -5.14 -25.43
CA VAL A 303 -4.84 -5.72 -26.73
C VAL A 303 -4.48 -7.18 -26.55
N VAL A 304 -5.19 -8.07 -27.23
CA VAL A 304 -4.94 -9.51 -27.23
C VAL A 304 -4.48 -9.91 -28.62
N LYS A 305 -3.28 -10.48 -28.75
CA LYS A 305 -2.66 -10.81 -30.05
C LYS A 305 -2.40 -12.30 -30.18
N GLY A 306 -2.41 -12.78 -31.43
CA GLY A 306 -2.08 -14.16 -31.77
C GLY A 306 -3.12 -15.15 -31.28
N ILE A 307 -4.40 -14.75 -31.23
CA ILE A 307 -5.50 -15.63 -30.84
C ILE A 307 -5.62 -16.74 -31.89
N THR A 308 -5.51 -17.99 -31.43
CA THR A 308 -5.67 -19.19 -32.23
C THR A 308 -6.64 -20.12 -31.53
N PHE A 309 -7.74 -20.47 -32.18
CA PHE A 309 -8.73 -21.42 -31.66
C PHE A 309 -8.88 -22.59 -32.62
N ASN A 310 -8.93 -23.81 -32.09
CA ASN A 310 -9.21 -25.01 -32.86
C ASN A 310 -10.29 -25.83 -32.16
N LEU A 311 -11.47 -25.91 -32.79
CA LEU A 311 -12.61 -26.65 -32.25
C LEU A 311 -12.35 -28.16 -32.19
N GLY A 312 -11.66 -28.72 -33.20
CA GLY A 312 -11.36 -30.15 -33.27
C GLY A 312 -10.36 -30.59 -32.20
N GLU A 313 -9.38 -29.74 -31.89
CA GLU A 313 -8.41 -29.98 -30.81
C GLU A 313 -8.92 -29.51 -29.43
N ARG A 314 -10.03 -28.76 -29.40
CA ARG A 314 -10.55 -28.09 -28.21
C ARG A 314 -9.46 -27.24 -27.54
N SER A 315 -8.74 -26.47 -28.35
CA SER A 315 -7.57 -25.70 -27.93
C SER A 315 -7.73 -24.20 -28.18
N LEU A 316 -7.17 -23.39 -27.29
CA LEU A 316 -7.06 -21.94 -27.38
C LEU A 316 -5.62 -21.51 -27.04
N ALA A 317 -4.94 -20.84 -27.96
CA ALA A 317 -3.64 -20.22 -27.71
C ALA A 317 -3.72 -18.71 -27.91
N ILE A 318 -3.08 -17.96 -27.02
CA ILE A 318 -3.00 -16.50 -27.06
C ILE A 318 -1.52 -16.11 -26.94
N GLY A 319 -1.03 -15.30 -27.88
CA GLY A 319 0.36 -14.85 -27.90
C GLY A 319 0.65 -13.76 -26.87
N SER A 320 -0.19 -12.74 -26.78
CA SER A 320 -0.07 -11.74 -25.69
C SER A 320 -1.42 -11.18 -25.27
N VAL A 321 -1.49 -10.78 -24.00
CA VAL A 321 -2.56 -9.96 -23.43
C VAL A 321 -1.90 -8.73 -22.82
N ASP A 322 -2.04 -7.58 -23.46
CA ASP A 322 -1.41 -6.33 -23.06
C ASP A 322 -2.49 -5.37 -22.53
N LEU A 323 -2.40 -4.98 -21.26
CA LEU A 323 -3.27 -4.01 -20.59
C LEU A 323 -2.49 -2.71 -20.35
N ASP A 324 -3.05 -1.59 -20.78
CA ASP A 324 -2.42 -0.28 -20.66
C ASP A 324 -3.33 0.70 -19.89
N GLN A 325 -2.73 1.43 -18.95
CA GLN A 325 -3.39 2.46 -18.15
C GLN A 325 -4.63 1.95 -17.40
N LEU A 326 -4.54 0.80 -16.73
CA LEU A 326 -5.57 0.37 -15.79
C LEU A 326 -5.57 1.31 -14.58
N LYS A 327 -6.73 1.88 -14.26
CA LYS A 327 -6.96 2.63 -13.03
C LYS A 327 -8.12 1.99 -12.28
N GLY A 328 -7.88 1.51 -11.07
CA GLY A 328 -8.89 0.79 -10.30
C GLY A 328 -8.97 1.21 -8.84
N ASP A 329 -10.19 1.34 -8.35
CA ASP A 329 -10.53 1.54 -6.94
C ASP A 329 -10.93 0.20 -6.32
N VAL A 330 -10.02 -0.38 -5.54
CA VAL A 330 -10.21 -1.66 -4.86
C VAL A 330 -10.42 -1.38 -3.39
N SER A 331 -11.53 -1.86 -2.85
CA SER A 331 -11.89 -1.67 -1.45
C SER A 331 -12.23 -2.99 -0.77
N ARG A 332 -11.74 -3.14 0.46
CA ARG A 332 -12.13 -4.21 1.38
C ARG A 332 -13.06 -3.65 2.44
N ASP A 333 -14.29 -4.16 2.49
CA ASP A 333 -15.29 -3.72 3.46
C ASP A 333 -15.02 -4.31 4.86
N LYS A 334 -15.82 -3.88 5.86
CA LYS A 334 -15.67 -4.33 7.26
C LYS A 334 -15.89 -5.83 7.45
N ASP A 335 -16.59 -6.49 6.52
CA ASP A 335 -16.81 -7.94 6.54
C ASP A 335 -15.64 -8.68 5.87
N GLY A 336 -14.65 -7.93 5.37
CA GLY A 336 -13.47 -8.46 4.71
C GLY A 336 -13.67 -8.79 3.23
N LEU A 337 -14.83 -8.47 2.65
CA LEU A 337 -15.14 -8.71 1.24
C LEU A 337 -14.54 -7.63 0.35
N ILE A 338 -13.98 -8.03 -0.79
CA ILE A 338 -13.41 -7.12 -1.78
C ILE A 338 -14.49 -6.73 -2.78
N ASN A 339 -14.67 -5.42 -3.02
CA ASN A 339 -15.69 -4.85 -3.91
C ASN A 339 -15.72 -5.49 -5.30
N VAL A 340 -14.56 -5.76 -5.90
CA VAL A 340 -14.49 -6.35 -7.24
C VAL A 340 -14.87 -7.84 -7.26
N ILE A 341 -14.71 -8.58 -6.17
CA ILE A 341 -15.02 -10.03 -6.11
C ILE A 341 -16.45 -10.26 -5.60
N LYS A 342 -16.98 -9.31 -4.82
CA LYS A 342 -18.29 -9.38 -4.16
C LYS A 342 -19.44 -9.87 -5.07
N PRO A 343 -19.58 -9.45 -6.34
CA PRO A 343 -20.65 -9.93 -7.21
C PRO A 343 -20.62 -11.45 -7.49
N PHE A 344 -19.44 -12.08 -7.39
CA PHE A 344 -19.28 -13.53 -7.55
C PHE A 344 -19.52 -14.32 -6.26
N THR A 345 -19.60 -13.66 -5.11
CA THR A 345 -19.81 -14.31 -3.81
C THR A 345 -21.30 -14.55 -3.48
N GLY A 346 -22.22 -14.07 -4.33
CA GLY A 346 -23.66 -14.13 -4.13
C GLY A 346 -24.38 -15.20 -4.96
N GLN A 347 -24.49 -16.42 -4.45
CA GLN A 347 -25.64 -17.32 -4.65
C GLN A 347 -25.75 -18.26 -3.42
N PRO A 348 -26.88 -18.28 -2.69
CA PRO A 348 -27.12 -19.27 -1.64
C PRO A 348 -27.08 -20.69 -2.21
N GLU A 349 -26.39 -21.60 -1.51
CA GLU A 349 -26.32 -23.04 -1.76
C GLU A 349 -27.66 -23.79 -1.54
N GLU A 350 -28.80 -23.29 -2.00
CA GLU A 350 -30.06 -24.04 -1.89
C GLU A 350 -30.32 -25.01 -3.06
N ASP A 351 -29.51 -25.01 -4.13
CA ASP A 351 -29.69 -25.94 -5.26
C ASP A 351 -28.43 -26.71 -5.72
N LYS A 352 -27.35 -26.70 -4.92
CA LYS A 352 -26.10 -27.43 -5.27
C LYS A 352 -25.81 -28.68 -4.43
N ARG A 353 -26.77 -29.19 -3.65
CA ARG A 353 -26.62 -30.49 -2.97
C ARG A 353 -27.04 -31.71 -3.79
N ASP A 354 -27.68 -31.52 -4.96
CA ASP A 354 -28.13 -32.64 -5.81
C ASP A 354 -27.27 -32.86 -7.08
N GLN A 355 -26.12 -32.17 -7.24
CA GLN A 355 -25.21 -32.41 -8.38
C GLN A 355 -23.74 -32.67 -8.01
N ALA A 356 -23.40 -32.82 -6.73
CA ALA A 356 -22.04 -33.21 -6.33
C ALA A 356 -21.79 -34.73 -6.30
N GLU A 357 -22.81 -35.57 -6.55
CA GLU A 357 -22.66 -37.02 -6.77
C GLU A 357 -22.78 -37.39 -8.26
N SER A 358 -21.90 -36.80 -9.07
CA SER A 358 -21.58 -37.31 -10.41
C SER A 358 -20.10 -37.06 -10.71
N GLY A 359 -19.24 -37.45 -9.78
CA GLY A 359 -17.81 -37.67 -10.04
C GLY A 359 -17.62 -38.94 -10.86
N GLY A 360 -18.13 -38.92 -12.09
CA GLY A 360 -17.77 -39.87 -13.12
C GLY A 360 -16.46 -39.41 -13.76
N ASP A 361 -15.44 -40.27 -13.66
CA ASP A 361 -14.23 -40.26 -14.47
C ASP A 361 -14.60 -40.12 -15.95
N ASN A 362 -14.62 -38.89 -16.45
CA ASN A 362 -14.79 -38.58 -17.86
C ASN A 362 -13.39 -38.40 -18.45
N GLY A 363 -12.79 -39.52 -18.88
CA GLY A 363 -11.62 -39.58 -19.75
C GLY A 363 -11.86 -39.00 -21.15
N GLY A 364 -12.43 -37.80 -21.24
CA GLY A 364 -12.45 -36.97 -22.44
C GLY A 364 -11.32 -35.94 -22.33
N THR A 365 -10.62 -35.69 -23.44
CA THR A 365 -9.56 -34.67 -23.51
C THR A 365 -10.10 -33.31 -23.08
N GLY A 366 -9.58 -32.76 -21.98
CA GLY A 366 -9.96 -31.45 -21.45
C GLY A 366 -9.70 -30.31 -22.44
N PHE A 367 -10.32 -29.16 -22.22
CA PHE A 367 -10.06 -27.96 -23.02
C PHE A 367 -8.64 -27.44 -22.73
N ASN A 368 -7.81 -27.35 -23.75
CA ASN A 368 -6.41 -26.93 -23.62
C ASN A 368 -6.31 -25.42 -23.86
N TRP A 369 -5.67 -24.67 -22.95
CA TRP A 369 -5.56 -23.22 -23.10
C TRP A 369 -4.18 -22.72 -22.69
N ARG A 370 -3.63 -21.77 -23.45
CA ARG A 370 -2.31 -21.19 -23.15
C ARG A 370 -2.27 -19.71 -23.49
N ILE A 371 -1.64 -18.94 -22.61
CA ILE A 371 -1.33 -17.52 -22.80
C ILE A 371 0.19 -17.38 -22.67
N ASP A 372 0.86 -16.98 -23.74
CA ASP A 372 2.34 -16.89 -23.73
C ASP A 372 2.84 -15.73 -22.86
N THR A 373 2.14 -14.58 -22.85
CA THR A 373 2.50 -13.44 -21.99
C THR A 373 1.29 -12.57 -21.63
N VAL A 374 1.24 -12.13 -20.38
CA VAL A 374 0.33 -11.08 -19.87
C VAL A 374 1.17 -9.89 -19.44
N ARG A 375 0.85 -8.68 -19.92
CA ARG A 375 1.51 -7.43 -19.54
C ARG A 375 0.52 -6.42 -19.00
N LEU A 376 0.92 -5.72 -17.95
CA LEU A 376 0.24 -4.56 -17.39
C LEU A 376 1.22 -3.39 -17.45
N ALA A 377 0.83 -2.28 -18.07
CA ALA A 377 1.67 -1.10 -18.24
C ALA A 377 1.01 0.15 -17.64
N ASP A 378 1.84 1.03 -17.08
CA ASP A 378 1.47 2.39 -16.63
C ASP A 378 0.16 2.47 -15.83
N SER A 379 -0.03 1.50 -14.94
CA SER A 379 -1.30 1.31 -14.21
C SER A 379 -1.26 1.85 -12.78
N GLU A 380 -2.44 2.09 -12.21
CA GLU A 380 -2.66 2.65 -10.88
C GLU A 380 -3.79 1.91 -10.16
N VAL A 381 -3.56 1.58 -8.89
CA VAL A 381 -4.57 0.97 -8.03
C VAL A 381 -4.64 1.76 -6.73
N HIS A 382 -5.86 2.18 -6.40
CA HIS A 382 -6.19 2.74 -5.10
C HIS A 382 -6.75 1.63 -4.22
N TRP A 383 -6.05 1.32 -3.13
CA TRP A 383 -6.43 0.29 -2.17
C TRP A 383 -6.97 0.94 -0.90
N GLN A 384 -8.22 0.61 -0.56
CA GLN A 384 -8.87 1.04 0.67
C GLN A 384 -9.24 -0.17 1.53
N ASP A 385 -8.72 -0.24 2.75
CA ASP A 385 -9.09 -1.30 3.70
C ASP A 385 -9.82 -0.72 4.91
N ALA A 386 -11.09 -1.10 5.08
CA ALA A 386 -11.93 -0.67 6.20
C ALA A 386 -11.94 -1.68 7.37
N VAL A 387 -11.18 -2.78 7.29
CA VAL A 387 -11.06 -3.78 8.35
C VAL A 387 -10.32 -3.26 9.60
N PRO A 388 -9.18 -2.54 9.49
CA PRO A 388 -8.54 -1.95 10.66
C PRO A 388 -9.41 -0.84 11.29
N GLU A 389 -9.22 -0.54 12.59
CA GLU A 389 -10.00 0.49 13.31
C GLU A 389 -9.93 1.87 12.63
N THR A 390 -8.74 2.22 12.14
CA THR A 390 -8.49 3.35 11.24
C THR A 390 -8.43 2.80 9.81
N PRO A 391 -9.20 3.32 8.85
CA PRO A 391 -9.12 2.82 7.47
C PRO A 391 -7.71 3.01 6.89
N ALA A 392 -7.21 1.99 6.19
CA ALA A 392 -5.98 2.10 5.42
C ALA A 392 -6.30 2.60 4.01
N ASP A 393 -5.50 3.54 3.52
CA ASP A 393 -5.63 4.15 2.20
C ASP A 393 -4.23 4.20 1.57
N ILE A 394 -4.05 3.42 0.51
CA ILE A 394 -2.75 3.19 -0.14
C ILE A 394 -2.92 3.27 -1.65
N THR A 395 -2.13 4.12 -2.30
CA THR A 395 -2.03 4.15 -3.75
C THR A 395 -0.78 3.42 -4.21
N ALA A 396 -0.95 2.51 -5.18
CA ALA A 396 0.12 1.95 -5.98
C ALA A 396 0.03 2.53 -7.40
N SER A 397 1.09 3.16 -7.89
CA SER A 397 1.11 3.82 -9.19
C SER A 397 2.32 3.38 -10.03
N GLY A 398 2.26 3.62 -11.34
CA GLY A 398 3.30 3.17 -12.26
C GLY A 398 3.50 1.65 -12.20
N ILE A 399 2.42 0.91 -11.99
CA ILE A 399 2.41 -0.55 -11.93
C ILE A 399 2.73 -1.07 -13.33
N ASN A 400 3.87 -1.75 -13.43
CA ASN A 400 4.33 -2.45 -14.61
C ASN A 400 4.54 -3.91 -14.22
N ALA A 401 3.82 -4.83 -14.85
CA ALA A 401 3.92 -6.26 -14.56
C ALA A 401 3.98 -7.07 -15.85
N GLU A 402 4.77 -8.14 -15.85
CA GLU A 402 4.82 -9.13 -16.91
C GLU A 402 4.77 -10.53 -16.28
N MET A 403 3.95 -11.42 -16.83
CA MET A 403 3.81 -12.80 -16.36
C MET A 403 3.58 -13.73 -17.55
N GLY A 404 4.16 -14.92 -17.53
CA GLY A 404 3.85 -15.97 -18.49
C GLY A 404 5.06 -16.82 -18.89
N PRO A 405 4.82 -17.98 -19.52
CA PRO A 405 3.53 -18.46 -20.02
C PRO A 405 2.62 -19.04 -18.93
N ILE A 406 1.30 -18.92 -19.12
CA ILE A 406 0.27 -19.51 -18.24
C ILE A 406 -0.56 -20.50 -19.06
N SER A 407 -0.86 -21.69 -18.52
CA SER A 407 -1.64 -22.69 -19.22
C SER A 407 -2.51 -23.52 -18.28
N GLN A 408 -3.23 -24.51 -18.82
CA GLN A 408 -3.95 -25.50 -18.03
C GLN A 408 -3.05 -26.36 -17.12
N ALA A 409 -1.73 -26.39 -17.36
CA ALA A 409 -0.75 -27.06 -16.50
C ALA A 409 -0.41 -26.15 -15.30
N LEU A 410 -1.30 -26.14 -14.30
CA LEU A 410 -1.20 -25.26 -13.12
C LEU A 410 -0.03 -25.62 -12.17
N ASP A 411 0.59 -26.77 -12.40
CA ASP A 411 1.77 -27.29 -11.70
C ASP A 411 3.10 -26.83 -12.33
N GLU A 412 3.06 -26.13 -13.47
CA GLU A 412 4.24 -25.50 -14.07
C GLU A 412 4.53 -24.13 -13.43
N PRO A 413 5.81 -23.84 -13.07
CA PRO A 413 6.20 -22.53 -12.59
C PRO A 413 6.05 -21.45 -13.66
N VAL A 414 5.37 -20.35 -13.31
CA VAL A 414 5.14 -19.19 -14.17
C VAL A 414 6.05 -18.05 -13.73
N PRO A 415 7.01 -17.60 -14.56
CA PRO A 415 7.85 -16.47 -14.21
C PRO A 415 7.06 -15.15 -14.25
N TYR A 416 7.43 -14.21 -13.39
CA TYR A 416 6.87 -12.87 -13.35
C TYR A 416 7.91 -11.80 -13.02
N ASP A 417 7.62 -10.57 -13.42
CA ASP A 417 8.33 -9.34 -13.06
C ASP A 417 7.28 -8.27 -12.73
N LEU A 418 7.43 -7.59 -11.59
CA LEU A 418 6.52 -6.56 -11.08
C LEU A 418 7.34 -5.38 -10.59
N ASN A 419 7.00 -4.19 -11.06
CA ASN A 419 7.55 -2.93 -10.61
C ASN A 419 6.40 -1.97 -10.33
N LEU A 420 6.40 -1.31 -9.17
CA LEU A 420 5.41 -0.29 -8.83
C LEU A 420 5.99 0.77 -7.90
N ARG A 421 5.26 1.87 -7.76
CA ARG A 421 5.56 2.97 -6.84
C ARG A 421 4.47 3.11 -5.79
N THR A 422 4.84 3.54 -4.60
CA THR A 422 3.89 3.91 -3.55
C THR A 422 4.35 5.18 -2.83
N GLY A 423 3.42 6.10 -2.57
CA GLY A 423 3.74 7.45 -2.10
C GLY A 423 4.63 8.22 -3.08
N GLU A 424 5.32 9.27 -2.59
CA GLU A 424 6.14 10.13 -3.46
C GLU A 424 7.45 9.46 -3.92
N ALA A 425 8.08 8.68 -3.04
CA ALA A 425 9.43 8.16 -3.26
C ALA A 425 9.52 6.62 -3.36
N GLY A 426 8.58 5.89 -2.75
CA GLY A 426 8.67 4.45 -2.56
C GLY A 426 8.66 3.66 -3.87
N LYS A 427 9.57 2.70 -3.99
CA LYS A 427 9.68 1.76 -5.11
C LYS A 427 9.60 0.34 -4.61
N ILE A 428 8.79 -0.47 -5.27
CA ILE A 428 8.69 -1.91 -5.01
C ILE A 428 8.98 -2.62 -6.32
N ALA A 429 9.93 -3.54 -6.29
CA ALA A 429 10.20 -4.48 -7.37
C ALA A 429 10.16 -5.90 -6.83
N ALA A 430 9.51 -6.81 -7.56
CA ALA A 430 9.42 -8.22 -7.26
C ALA A 430 9.59 -9.01 -8.56
N LYS A 431 10.47 -10.00 -8.57
CA LYS A 431 10.68 -10.86 -9.74
C LYS A 431 10.92 -12.29 -9.29
N GLY A 432 10.43 -13.27 -10.04
CA GLY A 432 10.59 -14.66 -9.66
C GLY A 432 9.64 -15.56 -10.41
N GLN A 433 9.16 -16.62 -9.73
CA GLN A 433 8.25 -17.60 -10.31
C GLN A 433 7.17 -18.01 -9.31
N VAL A 434 5.98 -18.30 -9.82
CA VAL A 434 4.83 -18.76 -9.05
C VAL A 434 4.26 -20.04 -9.68
N THR A 435 4.00 -21.05 -8.86
CA THR A 435 3.23 -22.24 -9.27
C THR A 435 1.83 -22.09 -8.68
N LEU A 436 0.78 -22.33 -9.46
CA LEU A 436 -0.59 -22.07 -9.02
C LEU A 436 -1.19 -23.24 -8.22
N ALA A 437 -0.86 -24.49 -8.58
CA ALA A 437 -1.38 -25.68 -7.90
C ALA A 437 -0.39 -26.87 -7.98
N PRO A 438 0.24 -27.31 -6.85
CA PRO A 438 0.19 -26.69 -5.53
C PRO A 438 0.84 -25.29 -5.54
N PHE A 439 0.44 -24.42 -4.62
CA PHE A 439 0.92 -23.06 -4.58
C PHE A 439 2.38 -23.01 -4.11
N THR A 440 3.27 -22.46 -4.95
CA THR A 440 4.63 -22.08 -4.56
C THR A 440 4.95 -20.68 -5.08
N LEU A 441 5.76 -19.92 -4.35
CA LEU A 441 6.21 -18.59 -4.75
C LEU A 441 7.68 -18.41 -4.40
N GLU A 442 8.51 -18.23 -5.42
CA GLU A 442 9.89 -17.81 -5.28
C GLU A 442 10.01 -16.37 -5.81
N SER A 443 10.49 -15.44 -4.97
CA SER A 443 10.51 -14.01 -5.29
C SER A 443 11.75 -13.32 -4.77
N THR A 444 12.51 -12.66 -5.65
CA THR A 444 13.45 -11.61 -5.24
C THR A 444 12.68 -10.31 -5.04
N LEU A 445 12.74 -9.75 -3.83
CA LEU A 445 12.05 -8.54 -3.41
C LEU A 445 13.03 -7.39 -3.20
N SER A 446 12.67 -6.21 -3.69
CA SER A 446 13.37 -4.94 -3.46
C SER A 446 12.36 -3.84 -3.13
N LEU A 447 12.34 -3.42 -1.86
CA LEU A 447 11.59 -2.27 -1.37
C LEU A 447 12.60 -1.15 -1.07
N ASP A 448 12.44 0.01 -1.69
CA ASP A 448 13.32 1.16 -1.47
C ASP A 448 12.50 2.40 -1.14
N GLY A 449 12.73 2.97 0.05
CA GLY A 449 12.13 4.22 0.49
C GLY A 449 10.62 4.13 0.76
N ILE A 450 10.11 2.98 1.23
CA ILE A 450 8.68 2.82 1.52
C ILE A 450 8.30 3.62 2.76
N ALA A 451 7.49 4.66 2.60
CA ALA A 451 7.01 5.46 3.72
C ALA A 451 6.15 4.60 4.66
N LEU A 452 6.40 4.68 5.97
CA LEU A 452 5.70 3.85 6.96
C LEU A 452 4.30 4.37 7.32
N ALA A 453 4.05 5.67 7.17
CA ALA A 453 2.82 6.31 7.63
C ALA A 453 1.53 5.72 7.00
N PRO A 454 1.44 5.42 5.68
CA PRO A 454 0.25 4.80 5.09
C PRO A 454 -0.08 3.40 5.66
N PHE A 455 0.91 2.71 6.22
CA PHE A 455 0.76 1.37 6.80
C PHE A 455 0.50 1.39 8.31
N GLN A 456 0.41 2.58 8.93
CA GLN A 456 0.12 2.75 10.36
C GLN A 456 -1.14 1.98 10.82
N PRO A 457 -2.26 1.96 10.07
CA PRO A 457 -3.47 1.23 10.48
C PRO A 457 -3.24 -0.25 10.81
N TYR A 458 -2.35 -0.92 10.08
CA TYR A 458 -2.03 -2.33 10.32
C TYR A 458 -1.20 -2.52 11.59
N VAL A 459 -0.27 -1.59 11.86
CA VAL A 459 0.51 -1.60 13.11
C VAL A 459 -0.36 -1.30 14.33
N GLN A 460 -1.38 -0.45 14.16
CA GLN A 460 -2.32 -0.08 15.21
C GLN A 460 -3.20 -1.23 15.72
N GLN A 461 -3.26 -2.34 14.99
CA GLN A 461 -3.94 -3.55 15.45
C GLN A 461 -3.23 -4.19 16.65
N SER A 462 -1.91 -4.04 16.74
CA SER A 462 -1.09 -4.65 17.80
C SER A 462 -0.40 -3.63 18.71
N ALA A 463 -0.28 -2.36 18.31
CA ALA A 463 0.42 -1.34 19.09
C ALA A 463 -0.25 0.04 19.04
N ASP A 464 -0.32 0.74 20.16
CA ASP A 464 -0.82 2.12 20.28
C ASP A 464 0.26 3.16 19.91
N VAL A 465 0.74 3.09 18.66
CA VAL A 465 1.80 3.95 18.12
C VAL A 465 1.35 4.70 16.87
N ALA A 466 2.01 5.81 16.60
CA ALA A 466 1.88 6.57 15.36
C ALA A 466 3.27 6.87 14.76
N PHE A 467 3.36 6.80 13.43
CA PHE A 467 4.58 7.10 12.68
C PHE A 467 4.57 8.57 12.28
N ALA A 468 5.40 9.39 12.93
CA ALA A 468 5.60 10.78 12.55
C ALA A 468 6.61 10.93 11.38
N GLY A 469 7.35 9.85 11.08
CA GLY A 469 8.31 9.76 9.99
C GLY A 469 8.93 8.37 9.94
N GLY A 470 9.55 8.04 8.81
CA GLY A 470 10.34 6.82 8.63
C GLY A 470 10.13 6.17 7.26
N THR A 471 11.20 5.58 6.74
CA THR A 471 11.18 4.80 5.50
C THR A 471 11.74 3.40 5.71
N LEU A 472 11.16 2.42 5.01
CA LEU A 472 11.55 1.03 5.01
C LEU A 472 12.25 0.67 3.70
N ASN A 473 13.42 0.05 3.84
CA ASN A 473 14.15 -0.59 2.76
C ASN A 473 14.26 -2.09 3.08
N VAL A 474 14.02 -2.94 2.07
CA VAL A 474 14.17 -4.39 2.17
C VAL A 474 14.76 -4.91 0.88
N GLU A 475 15.80 -5.73 0.97
CA GLU A 475 16.30 -6.51 -0.16
C GLU A 475 16.39 -7.97 0.28
N GLY A 476 15.76 -8.89 -0.46
CA GLY A 476 15.79 -10.29 -0.05
C GLY A 476 15.12 -11.23 -1.02
N GLU A 477 15.18 -12.51 -0.67
CA GLU A 477 14.55 -13.62 -1.37
C GLU A 477 13.47 -14.20 -0.45
N LEU A 478 12.27 -14.36 -1.00
CA LEU A 478 11.11 -14.98 -0.37
C LEU A 478 10.80 -16.28 -1.10
N ASP A 479 10.68 -17.36 -0.36
CA ASP A 479 10.26 -18.67 -0.84
C ASP A 479 9.05 -19.09 0.02
N LEU A 480 7.90 -19.32 -0.59
CA LEU A 480 6.69 -19.80 0.06
C LEU A 480 6.21 -21.08 -0.61
N ASP A 481 5.76 -22.03 0.20
CA ASP A 481 5.22 -23.31 -0.26
C ASP A 481 4.04 -23.73 0.62
N ASP A 482 2.87 -23.93 0.02
CA ASP A 482 1.64 -24.36 0.68
C ASP A 482 1.34 -25.85 0.40
N GLN A 483 2.24 -26.72 0.84
CA GLN A 483 1.99 -28.17 0.89
C GLN A 483 1.37 -28.51 2.25
N THR A 484 0.05 -28.63 2.28
CA THR A 484 -0.79 -29.03 3.44
C THR A 484 -0.07 -29.90 4.47
N PRO A 485 -0.16 -29.59 5.79
CA PRO A 485 -1.25 -28.87 6.44
C PRO A 485 -0.99 -27.39 6.82
N ALA A 486 0.16 -26.79 6.50
CA ALA A 486 0.47 -25.40 6.87
C ALA A 486 1.41 -24.74 5.84
N LEU A 487 1.23 -23.42 5.62
CA LEU A 487 2.14 -22.61 4.81
C LEU A 487 3.56 -22.69 5.39
N THR A 488 4.49 -23.18 4.57
CA THR A 488 5.92 -23.18 4.85
C THR A 488 6.59 -22.09 4.01
N GLY A 489 7.79 -21.68 4.40
CA GLY A 489 8.52 -20.70 3.63
C GLY A 489 9.74 -20.16 4.34
N THR A 490 10.61 -19.54 3.56
CA THR A 490 11.80 -18.85 4.04
C THR A 490 11.89 -17.44 3.48
N PHE A 491 12.44 -16.53 4.27
CA PHE A 491 12.87 -15.21 3.82
C PHE A 491 14.32 -15.01 4.20
N ASN A 492 15.16 -14.67 3.23
CA ASN A 492 16.57 -14.39 3.42
C ASN A 492 16.89 -13.01 2.83
N GLY A 493 17.40 -12.08 3.63
CA GLY A 493 17.64 -10.74 3.12
C GLY A 493 18.22 -9.77 4.13
N ASN A 494 18.06 -8.49 3.86
CA ASN A 494 18.39 -7.40 4.75
C ASN A 494 17.20 -6.44 4.86
N GLY A 495 17.13 -5.73 5.98
CA GLY A 495 16.10 -4.75 6.24
C GLY A 495 16.69 -3.51 6.88
N GLN A 496 16.18 -2.35 6.51
CA GLN A 496 16.60 -1.08 7.11
C GLN A 496 15.40 -0.17 7.31
N VAL A 497 15.28 0.39 8.50
CA VAL A 497 14.37 1.50 8.79
C VAL A 497 15.19 2.75 9.00
N LYS A 498 14.94 3.80 8.22
CA LYS A 498 15.63 5.11 8.33
C LYS A 498 14.70 6.17 8.90
N ASP A 499 15.28 7.09 9.66
CA ASP A 499 14.66 8.31 10.17
C ASP A 499 13.31 8.05 10.86
N LEU A 500 13.23 6.98 11.66
CA LEU A 500 11.99 6.64 12.35
C LEU A 500 11.73 7.63 13.47
N LYS A 501 10.49 8.10 13.56
CA LYS A 501 9.99 8.85 14.72
C LYS A 501 8.65 8.30 15.18
N LEU A 502 8.63 7.75 16.39
CA LEU A 502 7.45 7.17 17.02
C LEU A 502 6.86 8.11 18.05
N THR A 503 5.55 8.30 17.98
CA THR A 503 4.75 8.92 19.02
C THR A 503 3.65 7.97 19.48
N ARG A 504 2.99 8.27 20.60
CA ARG A 504 1.73 7.62 20.94
C ARG A 504 0.62 8.19 20.07
N ALA A 505 -0.36 7.38 19.69
CA ALA A 505 -1.51 7.84 18.93
C ALA A 505 -2.19 9.04 19.64
N GLY A 506 -2.40 10.13 18.90
CA GLY A 506 -3.00 11.37 19.44
C GLY A 506 -2.05 12.27 20.26
N GLN A 507 -0.76 11.93 20.39
CA GLN A 507 0.25 12.75 21.07
C GLN A 507 1.35 13.18 20.10
N SER A 508 1.95 14.35 20.36
CA SER A 508 3.01 14.95 19.52
C SER A 508 4.42 14.80 20.08
N ASP A 509 4.56 14.48 21.38
CA ASP A 509 5.88 14.28 21.98
C ASP A 509 6.47 12.94 21.49
N SER A 510 7.73 12.98 21.04
CA SER A 510 8.47 11.80 20.58
C SER A 510 8.69 10.84 21.74
N ILE A 511 8.41 9.55 21.53
CA ILE A 511 8.70 8.49 22.50
C ILE A 511 10.06 7.87 22.19
N LEU A 512 10.26 7.54 20.91
CA LEU A 512 11.43 6.85 20.41
C LEU A 512 11.70 7.30 18.98
N SER A 513 12.95 7.62 18.68
CA SER A 513 13.40 7.89 17.32
C SER A 513 14.79 7.31 17.08
N TRP A 514 15.14 7.10 15.83
CA TRP A 514 16.50 6.72 15.43
C TRP A 514 16.78 7.15 13.98
N SER A 515 18.06 7.37 13.66
CA SER A 515 18.48 7.68 12.28
C SER A 515 18.49 6.42 11.42
N SER A 516 18.95 5.29 11.95
CA SER A 516 18.90 4.01 11.25
C SER A 516 18.82 2.80 12.18
N LEU A 517 17.94 1.87 11.85
CA LEU A 517 17.95 0.48 12.33
C LEU A 517 18.19 -0.43 11.13
N ARG A 518 19.29 -1.19 11.13
CA ARG A 518 19.67 -2.10 10.05
C ARG A 518 19.79 -3.53 10.56
N LEU A 519 19.17 -4.47 9.86
CA LEU A 519 19.21 -5.91 10.12
C LEU A 519 19.90 -6.60 8.94
N ASN A 520 21.00 -7.32 9.19
CA ASN A 520 21.79 -7.93 8.12
C ASN A 520 22.64 -9.14 8.55
N PRO A 521 22.47 -10.33 7.96
CA PRO A 521 21.26 -10.78 7.25
C PRO A 521 20.09 -11.03 8.23
N VAL A 522 18.89 -11.19 7.68
CA VAL A 522 17.70 -11.72 8.33
C VAL A 522 17.35 -13.03 7.63
N GLU A 523 17.23 -14.10 8.39
CA GLU A 523 16.79 -15.42 7.95
C GLU A 523 15.56 -15.82 8.77
N LEU A 524 14.40 -15.86 8.11
CA LEU A 524 13.13 -16.26 8.71
C LEU A 524 12.68 -17.57 8.07
N ASN A 525 12.32 -18.56 8.89
CA ASN A 525 11.60 -19.75 8.48
C ASN A 525 10.24 -19.74 9.18
N LEU A 526 9.16 -19.93 8.41
CA LEU A 526 7.79 -19.87 8.94
C LEU A 526 7.40 -21.11 9.74
N ASN A 527 7.83 -22.30 9.32
CA ASN A 527 7.44 -23.55 9.98
C ASN A 527 8.50 -24.67 9.81
N PRO A 528 9.18 -25.12 10.88
CA PRO A 528 9.07 -24.60 12.25
C PRO A 528 9.59 -23.16 12.34
N GLY A 529 8.92 -22.34 13.15
CA GLY A 529 9.23 -20.92 13.30
C GLY A 529 10.68 -20.70 13.75
N ARG A 530 11.48 -20.03 12.93
CA ARG A 530 12.86 -19.67 13.25
C ARG A 530 13.19 -18.28 12.72
N LEU A 531 13.78 -17.45 13.56
CA LEU A 531 14.33 -16.15 13.18
C LEU A 531 15.80 -16.08 13.59
N GLU A 532 16.68 -15.98 12.60
CA GLU A 532 18.10 -15.70 12.81
C GLU A 532 18.44 -14.34 12.20
N ILE A 533 19.13 -13.51 12.97
CA ILE A 533 19.62 -12.21 12.52
C ILE A 533 21.14 -12.20 12.72
N GLY A 534 21.88 -11.79 11.69
CA GLY A 534 23.32 -11.58 11.81
C GLY A 534 23.60 -10.40 12.74
N THR A 535 23.64 -9.21 12.17
CA THR A 535 23.89 -7.97 12.91
C THR A 535 22.67 -7.07 12.92
N ILE A 536 22.33 -6.56 14.10
CA ILE A 536 21.40 -5.45 14.31
C ILE A 536 22.24 -4.21 14.60
N THR A 537 22.28 -3.23 13.70
CA THR A 537 22.93 -1.93 13.98
C THR A 537 21.85 -0.88 14.22
N LEU A 538 21.87 -0.24 15.40
CA LEU A 538 20.98 0.87 15.76
C LEU A 538 21.81 2.14 15.97
N THR A 539 21.61 3.12 15.09
CA THR A 539 22.37 4.37 15.04
C THR A 539 21.52 5.56 15.47
N ASP A 540 22.09 6.42 16.31
CA ASP A 540 21.46 7.60 16.92
C ASP A 540 20.07 7.36 17.54
N PRO A 541 19.83 6.29 18.32
CA PRO A 541 18.56 6.14 18.99
C PRO A 541 18.40 7.21 20.08
N ASP A 542 17.24 7.84 20.11
CA ASP A 542 16.82 8.81 21.12
C ASP A 542 15.50 8.34 21.75
N ALA A 543 15.52 8.08 23.05
CA ALA A 543 14.35 7.62 23.79
C ALA A 543 14.08 8.47 25.02
N HIS A 544 12.82 8.87 25.19
CA HIS A 544 12.36 9.63 26.35
C HIS A 544 11.48 8.76 27.23
N ILE A 545 11.99 8.38 28.40
CA ILE A 545 11.32 7.53 29.37
C ILE A 545 10.83 8.40 30.53
N VAL A 546 9.52 8.40 30.75
CA VAL A 546 8.87 9.12 31.85
C VAL A 546 8.15 8.12 32.73
N ARG A 547 8.57 8.05 33.99
CA ARG A 547 7.86 7.33 35.04
C ARG A 547 6.92 8.31 35.74
N ALA A 548 5.62 8.05 35.65
CA ALA A 548 4.58 8.88 36.24
C ALA A 548 4.51 8.73 37.77
N ALA A 549 3.74 9.59 38.43
CA ALA A 549 3.63 9.61 39.89
C ALA A 549 3.01 8.34 40.49
N ASP A 550 2.22 7.59 39.70
CA ASP A 550 1.65 6.29 40.06
C ASP A 550 2.63 5.12 39.81
N GLY A 551 3.81 5.40 39.25
CA GLY A 551 4.84 4.42 38.96
C GLY A 551 4.77 3.81 37.55
N SER A 552 3.72 4.08 36.78
CA SER A 552 3.59 3.67 35.37
C SER A 552 4.60 4.39 34.48
N THR A 553 4.92 3.84 33.30
CA THR A 553 5.80 4.49 32.33
C THR A 553 5.02 4.96 31.11
N ASN A 554 5.51 5.99 30.42
CA ASN A 554 4.97 6.39 29.12
C ASN A 554 5.10 5.30 28.03
N LEU A 555 5.89 4.25 28.28
CA LEU A 555 6.02 3.06 27.42
C LEU A 555 4.97 1.98 27.74
N SER A 556 4.34 2.04 28.91
CA SER A 556 3.31 1.10 29.33
C SER A 556 2.10 1.20 28.38
N GLY A 557 1.53 0.06 27.98
CA GLY A 557 0.38 0.00 27.08
C GLY A 557 0.65 0.38 25.61
N LEU A 558 1.92 0.52 25.18
CA LEU A 558 2.23 0.75 23.76
C LEU A 558 1.98 -0.50 22.91
N ILE A 559 2.15 -1.70 23.46
CA ILE A 559 1.76 -2.96 22.81
C ILE A 559 0.41 -3.36 23.40
N LYS A 560 -0.59 -3.59 22.54
CA LYS A 560 -1.93 -4.03 22.93
C LYS A 560 -1.83 -5.50 23.38
N GLY A 561 -2.28 -5.81 24.59
CA GLY A 561 -2.32 -7.19 25.13
C GLY A 561 -1.27 -7.52 26.20
N SER A 562 -0.22 -6.72 26.36
CA SER A 562 0.84 -6.96 27.37
C SER A 562 0.39 -6.84 28.84
N ASP A 563 -0.78 -6.25 29.11
CA ASP A 563 -1.31 -6.07 30.48
C ASP A 563 -2.05 -7.32 31.02
N THR A 564 -2.21 -8.38 30.23
CA THR A 564 -2.94 -9.60 30.65
C THR A 564 -2.09 -10.65 31.37
N ALA A 565 -0.78 -10.44 31.53
CA ALA A 565 0.06 -11.38 32.28
C ALA A 565 -0.05 -11.25 33.83
N GLY A 566 -0.84 -10.30 34.34
CA GLY A 566 -0.87 -9.96 35.77
C GLY A 566 -2.17 -10.21 36.54
N GLN A 567 -3.30 -10.49 35.88
CA GLN A 567 -4.60 -10.60 36.56
C GLN A 567 -5.58 -11.45 35.75
N ASP A 568 -5.47 -12.77 35.87
CA ASP A 568 -6.60 -13.67 36.14
C ASP A 568 -6.11 -15.12 36.25
N THR A 569 -6.45 -15.75 37.37
CA THR A 569 -6.42 -17.19 37.67
C THR A 569 -5.11 -17.93 37.38
N ALA A 570 -4.36 -18.19 38.46
CA ALA A 570 -3.42 -19.31 38.52
C ALA A 570 -4.20 -20.64 38.38
N GLU A 571 -4.59 -21.01 37.17
CA GLU A 571 -4.69 -22.41 36.79
C GLU A 571 -3.28 -22.84 36.38
N GLU A 572 -2.70 -23.65 37.25
CA GLU A 572 -1.44 -24.35 37.03
C GLU A 572 -1.51 -25.07 35.68
N PRO A 573 -0.70 -24.68 34.66
CA PRO A 573 -0.71 -25.40 33.40
C PRO A 573 -0.20 -26.80 33.69
N ALA A 574 -1.03 -27.79 33.33
CA ALA A 574 -0.67 -29.19 33.41
C ALA A 574 0.70 -29.38 32.74
N LYS A 575 1.64 -29.99 33.47
CA LYS A 575 2.93 -30.44 32.96
C LYS A 575 2.71 -31.42 31.80
N GLU A 576 2.60 -30.90 30.59
CA GLU A 576 2.95 -31.65 29.39
C GLU A 576 4.47 -31.56 29.22
N ASP A 577 5.11 -32.69 29.51
CA ASP A 577 6.50 -32.99 29.20
C ASP A 577 6.66 -33.02 27.66
N LYS A 578 6.90 -31.87 27.03
CA LYS A 578 7.39 -31.75 25.66
C LYS A 578 8.82 -31.27 25.72
N GLY A 579 9.74 -32.16 25.35
CA GLY A 579 11.17 -32.00 25.63
C GLY A 579 11.81 -30.73 25.06
N ASP A 580 12.59 -30.06 25.92
CA ASP A 580 13.86 -29.34 25.72
C ASP A 580 14.09 -28.42 24.51
N LYS A 581 13.13 -28.21 23.60
CA LYS A 581 13.27 -27.32 22.44
C LYS A 581 12.15 -26.28 22.42
N PRO A 582 12.48 -24.98 22.28
CA PRO A 582 11.47 -23.94 22.18
C PRO A 582 10.67 -24.10 20.87
N ASP A 583 9.35 -23.85 20.93
CA ASP A 583 8.44 -23.89 19.77
C ASP A 583 8.82 -22.86 18.68
N PHE A 584 9.57 -21.81 19.05
CA PHE A 584 10.13 -20.80 18.15
C PHE A 584 11.62 -20.61 18.44
N VAL A 585 12.47 -20.72 17.42
CA VAL A 585 13.92 -20.52 17.57
C VAL A 585 14.31 -19.08 17.23
N PHE A 586 15.05 -18.42 18.11
CA PHE A 586 15.53 -17.05 17.93
C PHE A 586 17.04 -16.95 18.15
N ARG A 587 17.75 -16.32 17.22
CA ARG A 587 19.19 -16.04 17.30
C ARG A 587 19.52 -14.66 16.76
N VAL A 588 20.37 -13.93 17.48
CA VAL A 588 21.01 -12.71 17.00
C VAL A 588 22.51 -12.85 17.22
N THR A 589 23.29 -12.80 16.14
CA THR A 589 24.75 -12.93 16.23
C THR A 589 25.35 -11.72 16.91
N GLN A 590 24.89 -10.51 16.56
CA GLN A 590 25.41 -9.26 17.08
C GLN A 590 24.35 -8.15 17.11
N VAL A 591 24.37 -7.34 18.17
CA VAL A 591 23.63 -6.09 18.30
C VAL A 591 24.64 -4.98 18.55
N GLU A 592 24.65 -3.97 17.69
CA GLU A 592 25.48 -2.78 17.79
C GLU A 592 24.59 -1.57 18.08
N LEU A 593 25.01 -0.80 19.07
CA LEU A 593 24.40 0.47 19.43
C LEU A 593 25.44 1.56 19.18
N GLU A 594 25.09 2.55 18.35
CA GLU A 594 25.98 3.64 17.96
C GLU A 594 25.34 4.97 18.37
N ASN A 595 26.10 5.77 19.14
CA ASN A 595 25.73 7.13 19.50
C ASN A 595 24.33 7.29 20.14
N GLY A 596 23.93 6.37 21.01
CA GLY A 596 22.63 6.39 21.66
C GLY A 596 22.48 7.52 22.69
N GLN A 597 21.24 7.99 22.81
CA GLN A 597 20.77 8.99 23.76
C GLN A 597 19.50 8.50 24.47
N PHE A 598 19.48 8.59 25.79
CA PHE A 598 18.34 8.16 26.59
C PHE A 598 18.07 9.20 27.68
N ASP A 599 16.83 9.64 27.82
CA ASP A 599 16.41 10.54 28.89
C ASP A 599 15.43 9.87 29.82
N LEU A 600 15.66 10.01 31.12
CA LEU A 600 14.78 9.49 32.16
C LEU A 600 14.25 10.64 33.02
N ALA A 601 12.93 10.66 33.21
CA ALA A 601 12.26 11.50 34.21
C ALA A 601 11.45 10.61 35.17
N ASP A 602 11.80 10.60 36.45
CA ASP A 602 11.03 9.90 37.49
C ASP A 602 10.23 10.91 38.33
N ARG A 603 8.91 10.89 38.13
CA ARG A 603 7.93 11.76 38.83
C ARG A 603 7.37 11.14 40.11
N THR A 604 7.87 9.98 40.53
CA THR A 604 7.53 9.37 41.83
C THR A 604 8.23 10.05 43.01
N VAL A 605 9.26 10.85 42.74
CA VAL A 605 10.03 11.62 43.74
C VAL A 605 9.86 13.12 43.52
N LYS A 606 10.09 13.91 44.59
CA LYS A 606 9.99 15.38 44.56
C LYS A 606 11.29 16.02 45.10
N PRO A 607 11.89 17.00 44.39
CA PRO A 607 11.56 17.43 43.02
C PRO A 607 11.72 16.28 42.00
N VAL A 608 11.16 16.43 40.80
CA VAL A 608 11.22 15.38 39.76
C VAL A 608 12.69 15.03 39.49
N PHE A 609 13.01 13.75 39.54
CA PHE A 609 14.34 13.27 39.20
C PHE A 609 14.48 13.23 37.68
N THR A 610 15.55 13.83 37.16
CA THR A 610 15.92 13.73 35.76
C THR A 610 17.37 13.36 35.61
N THR A 611 17.64 12.43 34.70
CA THR A 611 18.99 12.10 34.27
C THR A 611 18.96 11.72 32.80
N GLY A 612 20.12 11.81 32.14
CA GLY A 612 20.27 11.45 30.74
C GLY A 612 21.51 10.59 30.56
N MET A 613 21.45 9.67 29.60
CA MET A 613 22.61 8.95 29.10
C MET A 613 22.91 9.43 27.68
N ARG A 614 24.17 9.67 27.36
CA ARG A 614 24.65 10.18 26.06
C ARG A 614 25.84 9.37 25.58
N ASN A 615 26.14 9.49 24.29
CA ASN A 615 27.25 8.78 23.65
C ASN A 615 27.23 7.28 23.97
N VAL A 616 26.04 6.68 24.03
CA VAL A 616 25.90 5.27 24.40
C VAL A 616 26.31 4.42 23.22
N ASN A 617 27.42 3.72 23.38
CA ASN A 617 27.97 2.83 22.37
C ASN A 617 28.14 1.44 22.97
N GLY A 618 27.81 0.41 22.20
CA GLY A 618 27.92 -0.94 22.73
C GLY A 618 27.71 -2.03 21.71
N MET A 619 28.09 -3.23 22.13
CA MET A 619 27.96 -4.45 21.36
C MET A 619 27.46 -5.57 22.27
N ILE A 620 26.47 -6.31 21.79
CA ILE A 620 25.98 -7.55 22.40
C ILE A 620 26.16 -8.66 21.37
N GLU A 621 26.85 -9.74 21.71
CA GLU A 621 27.11 -10.87 20.81
C GLU A 621 26.41 -12.13 21.31
N GLY A 622 25.88 -12.93 20.40
CA GLY A 622 25.40 -14.29 20.69
C GLY A 622 24.16 -14.35 21.56
N LEU A 623 23.12 -13.57 21.25
CA LEU A 623 21.81 -13.68 21.90
C LEU A 623 21.02 -14.84 21.29
N SER A 624 20.51 -15.76 22.12
CA SER A 624 19.63 -16.84 21.66
C SER A 624 18.73 -17.34 22.77
N ASN A 625 17.60 -17.96 22.40
CA ASN A 625 16.76 -18.76 23.29
C ASN A 625 17.05 -20.28 23.22
N VAL A 626 18.09 -20.69 22.47
CA VAL A 626 18.49 -22.10 22.33
C VAL A 626 19.77 -22.38 23.13
N PRO A 627 19.73 -23.25 24.16
CA PRO A 627 20.91 -23.59 24.95
C PRO A 627 21.81 -24.64 24.26
N PRO A 628 23.09 -24.75 24.67
CA PRO A 628 23.80 -23.81 25.54
C PRO A 628 24.28 -22.59 24.75
N GLN A 629 23.90 -21.39 25.18
CA GLN A 629 24.39 -20.14 24.60
C GLN A 629 24.84 -19.20 25.74
N GLN A 630 26.03 -18.62 25.59
CA GLN A 630 26.53 -17.57 26.47
C GLN A 630 26.97 -16.40 25.61
N GLY A 631 26.09 -15.40 25.50
CA GLY A 631 26.38 -14.16 24.81
C GLY A 631 27.38 -13.30 25.58
N SER A 632 27.98 -12.32 24.91
CA SER A 632 28.83 -11.32 25.56
C SER A 632 28.22 -9.93 25.42
N VAL A 633 28.43 -9.06 26.41
CA VAL A 633 27.97 -7.66 26.35
C VAL A 633 29.11 -6.74 26.72
N ARG A 634 29.28 -5.67 25.95
CA ARG A 634 30.14 -4.52 26.27
C ARG A 634 29.42 -3.25 25.88
N MET A 635 29.18 -2.37 26.84
CA MET A 635 28.55 -1.07 26.59
C MET A 635 29.30 0.01 27.36
N SER A 636 29.28 1.22 26.83
CA SER A 636 29.81 2.40 27.50
C SER A 636 28.97 3.61 27.15
N GLY A 637 28.94 4.60 28.03
CA GLY A 637 28.31 5.87 27.76
C GLY A 637 28.55 6.85 28.89
N GLU A 638 28.02 8.05 28.70
CA GLU A 638 28.07 9.14 29.67
C GLU A 638 26.71 9.21 30.38
N LEU A 639 26.69 9.15 31.71
CA LEU A 639 25.49 9.25 32.54
C LEU A 639 25.48 10.58 33.30
N GLY A 640 24.33 11.23 33.29
CA GLY A 640 24.21 12.59 33.80
C GLY A 640 25.11 13.53 32.99
N GLN A 641 25.87 14.35 33.69
CA GLN A 641 26.67 15.39 33.04
C GLN A 641 28.14 15.02 32.80
N ARG A 642 28.70 14.15 33.67
CA ARG A 642 30.12 13.75 33.63
C ARG A 642 30.36 12.29 34.08
N GLY A 643 29.31 11.57 34.46
CA GLY A 643 29.45 10.20 34.89
C GLY A 643 29.85 9.33 33.70
N HIS A 644 30.78 8.40 33.88
CA HIS A 644 31.13 7.43 32.86
C HIS A 644 30.65 6.05 33.29
N VAL A 645 29.83 5.42 32.46
CA VAL A 645 29.35 4.07 32.68
C VAL A 645 30.07 3.13 31.72
N LYS A 646 30.55 2.02 32.24
CA LYS A 646 30.98 0.87 31.45
C LYS A 646 30.26 -0.36 31.98
N MET A 647 29.72 -1.17 31.07
CA MET A 647 29.08 -2.43 31.40
C MET A 647 29.76 -3.52 30.57
N ASN A 648 30.21 -4.59 31.22
CA ASN A 648 30.78 -5.76 30.56
C ASN A 648 30.18 -7.02 31.18
N GLY A 649 30.10 -8.10 30.42
CA GLY A 649 29.62 -9.35 30.98
C GLY A 649 29.28 -10.41 29.97
N SER A 650 28.53 -11.41 30.43
CA SER A 650 27.96 -12.46 29.62
C SER A 650 26.48 -12.62 29.89
N ILE A 651 25.70 -12.82 28.84
CA ILE A 651 24.25 -13.03 28.91
C ILE A 651 23.97 -14.52 28.71
N GLY A 652 23.24 -15.15 29.64
CA GLY A 652 22.80 -16.53 29.51
C GLY A 652 21.73 -16.70 28.43
N THR A 653 21.42 -17.94 28.04
CA THR A 653 20.34 -18.23 27.09
C THR A 653 19.01 -17.63 27.56
N LEU A 654 18.34 -16.88 26.68
CA LEU A 654 17.11 -16.17 26.98
C LEU A 654 15.98 -17.16 27.35
N GLY A 655 15.31 -16.91 28.48
CA GLY A 655 14.20 -17.73 28.96
C GLY A 655 14.61 -19.08 29.59
N GLN A 656 15.92 -19.33 29.76
CA GLN A 656 16.45 -20.52 30.39
C GLN A 656 17.10 -20.20 31.75
N GLU A 657 17.49 -21.23 32.50
CA GLU A 657 18.17 -21.09 33.80
C GLU A 657 19.70 -20.83 33.68
N ASP A 658 20.19 -20.45 32.49
CA ASP A 658 21.60 -20.10 32.31
C ASP A 658 21.95 -18.78 33.03
N THR A 659 23.10 -18.74 33.70
CA THR A 659 23.52 -17.56 34.46
C THR A 659 23.98 -16.41 33.56
N THR A 660 23.40 -15.23 33.77
CA THR A 660 23.86 -13.94 33.25
C THR A 660 24.78 -13.29 34.27
N HIS A 661 25.99 -12.91 33.83
CA HIS A 661 27.01 -12.22 34.62
C HIS A 661 27.17 -10.80 34.09
N LEU A 662 26.92 -9.77 34.89
CA LEU A 662 27.05 -8.37 34.49
C LEU A 662 27.94 -7.63 35.48
N GLU A 663 28.97 -6.98 34.97
CA GLU A 663 29.81 -6.03 35.71
C GLU A 663 29.52 -4.62 35.19
N LEU A 664 29.08 -3.71 36.06
CA LEU A 664 28.85 -2.31 35.75
C LEU A 664 29.75 -1.44 36.61
N ASN A 665 30.55 -0.61 35.97
CA ASN A 665 31.36 0.42 36.60
C ASN A 665 30.77 1.78 36.27
N LEU A 666 30.47 2.56 37.30
CA LEU A 666 30.11 3.95 37.19
C LEU A 666 31.19 4.77 37.89
N ASP A 667 31.77 5.74 37.20
CA ASP A 667 32.73 6.69 37.76
C ASP A 667 32.22 8.12 37.64
N ASN A 668 32.61 8.97 38.60
CA ASN A 668 32.46 10.43 38.53
C ASN A 668 31.01 10.95 38.39
N MET A 669 30.00 10.22 38.90
CA MET A 669 28.63 10.72 38.92
C MET A 669 28.45 11.77 40.04
N ALA A 670 27.84 12.91 39.72
CA ALA A 670 27.56 13.94 40.71
C ALA A 670 26.44 13.50 41.66
N MET A 671 26.75 13.37 42.95
CA MET A 671 25.77 12.93 43.97
C MET A 671 24.60 13.91 44.14
N ALA A 672 24.82 15.18 43.83
CA ALA A 672 23.79 16.21 43.84
C ALA A 672 22.59 15.86 42.94
N GLU A 673 22.80 15.13 41.83
CA GLU A 673 21.73 14.67 40.94
C GLU A 673 20.79 13.66 41.61
N LEU A 674 21.26 12.93 42.63
CA LEU A 674 20.48 11.94 43.38
C LEU A 674 19.70 12.53 44.57
N SER A 675 19.75 13.86 44.76
CA SER A 675 19.04 14.57 45.83
C SER A 675 17.57 14.20 45.99
N PRO A 676 16.75 14.00 44.92
CA PRO A 676 15.36 13.58 45.08
C PRO A 676 15.19 12.26 45.84
N TYR A 677 16.08 11.29 45.60
CA TYR A 677 16.03 9.99 46.28
C TYR A 677 16.55 10.07 47.71
N PHE A 678 17.63 10.82 47.95
CA PHE A 678 18.14 11.08 49.29
C PHE A 678 17.11 11.85 50.14
N GLY A 679 16.42 12.83 49.55
CA GLY A 679 15.36 13.58 50.22
C GLY A 679 14.20 12.68 50.62
N ARG A 680 13.77 11.77 49.74
CA ARG A 680 12.69 10.82 50.01
C ARG A 680 13.05 9.81 51.10
N TYR A 681 14.20 9.16 51.01
CA TYR A 681 14.51 8.03 51.90
C TYR A 681 15.33 8.39 53.13
N LEU A 682 16.15 9.46 53.07
CA LEU A 682 17.02 9.89 54.17
C LEU A 682 16.63 11.25 54.77
N GLY A 683 15.68 11.98 54.17
CA GLY A 683 15.20 13.27 54.70
C GLY A 683 16.16 14.44 54.53
N TYR A 684 17.16 14.31 53.64
CA TYR A 684 18.14 15.35 53.33
C TYR A 684 18.43 15.39 51.83
N ALA A 685 18.55 16.59 51.25
CA ALA A 685 19.12 16.76 49.93
C ALA A 685 20.64 16.53 49.96
N VAL A 686 21.24 16.29 48.80
CA VAL A 686 22.71 16.23 48.65
C VAL A 686 23.18 17.56 48.09
N ASP A 687 24.08 18.24 48.80
CA ASP A 687 24.63 19.50 48.30
C ASP A 687 25.78 19.22 47.32
N SER A 688 26.71 18.34 47.68
CA SER A 688 27.89 18.00 46.87
C SER A 688 28.38 16.56 47.09
N GLY A 689 29.28 16.12 46.22
CA GLY A 689 29.99 14.83 46.32
C GLY A 689 30.00 14.08 44.99
N LYS A 690 30.83 13.05 44.92
CA LYS A 690 30.93 12.15 43.76
C LYS A 690 30.61 10.72 44.14
N LEU A 691 29.97 10.02 43.23
CA LEU A 691 29.62 8.62 43.33
C LEU A 691 30.47 7.81 42.35
N ARG A 692 31.07 6.74 42.86
CA ARG A 692 31.57 5.62 42.10
C ARG A 692 30.84 4.35 42.53
N MET A 693 30.50 3.51 41.57
CA MET A 693 29.90 2.20 41.84
C MET A 693 30.61 1.13 41.04
N ASP A 694 30.97 0.03 41.70
CA ASP A 694 31.38 -1.22 41.07
C ASP A 694 30.31 -2.27 41.40
N LEU A 695 29.52 -2.65 40.40
CA LEU A 695 28.36 -3.53 40.54
C LEU A 695 28.64 -4.86 39.83
N LYS A 696 28.47 -5.99 40.51
CA LYS A 696 28.63 -7.34 39.93
C LYS A 696 27.40 -8.19 40.18
N TYR A 697 26.71 -8.55 39.12
CA TYR A 697 25.37 -9.15 39.18
C TYR A 697 25.39 -10.51 38.48
N ASP A 698 25.04 -11.55 39.23
CA ASP A 698 24.79 -12.90 38.77
C ASP A 698 23.27 -13.15 38.81
N ILE A 699 22.66 -13.37 37.65
CA ILE A 699 21.22 -13.60 37.50
C ILE A 699 21.02 -14.99 36.90
N THR A 700 20.34 -15.90 37.60
CA THR A 700 20.10 -17.29 37.18
C THR A 700 18.60 -17.59 37.31
N GLY A 701 17.88 -17.63 36.19
CA GLY A 701 16.42 -17.64 36.20
C GLY A 701 15.89 -16.46 37.04
N PRO A 702 15.04 -16.71 38.05
CA PRO A 702 14.52 -15.64 38.91
C PRO A 702 15.44 -15.30 40.10
N GLN A 703 16.55 -16.03 40.30
CA GLN A 703 17.49 -15.76 41.38
C GLN A 703 18.48 -14.66 40.98
N ILE A 704 18.68 -13.70 41.87
CA ILE A 704 19.71 -12.66 41.73
C ILE A 704 20.69 -12.73 42.89
N LYS A 705 21.98 -12.61 42.58
CA LYS A 705 23.06 -12.34 43.53
C LYS A 705 23.87 -11.16 43.01
N ALA A 706 24.00 -10.12 43.81
CA ALA A 706 24.65 -8.87 43.43
C ALA A 706 25.65 -8.43 44.50
N ASP A 707 26.89 -8.17 44.11
CA ASP A 707 27.90 -7.51 44.94
C ASP A 707 28.00 -6.04 44.50
N ASN A 708 27.64 -5.12 45.40
CA ASN A 708 27.59 -3.69 45.10
C ASN A 708 28.62 -2.95 45.94
N ARG A 709 29.71 -2.47 45.36
CA ARG A 709 30.64 -1.56 46.03
C ARG A 709 30.32 -0.13 45.66
N ILE A 710 30.09 0.70 46.65
CA ILE A 710 29.66 2.09 46.50
C ILE A 710 30.69 2.96 47.20
N VAL A 711 31.32 3.85 46.44
CA VAL A 711 32.29 4.82 46.98
C VAL A 711 31.74 6.22 46.81
N LEU A 712 31.60 6.93 47.93
CA LEU A 712 31.12 8.31 47.99
C LEU A 712 32.31 9.20 48.38
N ASP A 713 32.70 10.10 47.50
CA ASP A 713 33.82 11.02 47.69
C ASP A 713 33.29 12.41 48.04
N GLN A 714 33.68 12.93 49.21
CA GLN A 714 33.29 14.25 49.72
C GLN A 714 31.77 14.50 49.78
N LEU A 715 30.96 13.47 50.10
CA LEU A 715 29.50 13.59 50.20
C LEU A 715 29.09 14.59 51.28
N THR A 716 28.46 15.70 50.89
CA THR A 716 27.93 16.70 51.82
C THR A 716 26.41 16.78 51.72
N LEU A 717 25.73 16.61 52.87
CA LEU A 717 24.28 16.77 52.95
C LEU A 717 23.88 18.24 52.99
N GLY A 718 22.89 18.60 52.20
CA GLY A 718 22.29 19.93 52.14
C GLY A 718 21.15 20.12 53.15
N GLN A 719 20.11 20.83 52.69
CA GLN A 719 18.94 21.13 53.51
C GLN A 719 18.12 19.87 53.84
N SER A 720 17.43 19.90 54.98
CA SER A 720 16.49 18.84 55.34
C SER A 720 15.27 18.90 54.41
N VAL A 721 14.83 17.73 53.98
CA VAL A 721 13.67 17.53 53.12
C VAL A 721 12.62 16.78 53.93
N GLN A 722 11.40 17.31 54.00
CA GLN A 722 10.30 16.56 54.61
C GLN A 722 9.89 15.40 53.70
N SER A 723 9.90 14.19 54.24
CA SER A 723 9.36 13.01 53.57
C SER A 723 8.80 12.02 54.58
N ASP A 724 7.63 11.48 54.28
CA ASP A 724 6.96 10.45 55.09
C ASP A 724 7.67 9.08 54.97
N ASP A 725 8.42 8.88 53.88
CA ASP A 725 9.19 7.65 53.61
C ASP A 725 10.61 7.71 54.22
N ALA A 726 11.01 8.83 54.84
CA ALA A 726 12.35 9.02 55.38
C ALA A 726 12.57 8.16 56.64
N VAL A 727 13.74 7.51 56.72
CA VAL A 727 14.11 6.79 57.94
C VAL A 727 14.39 7.73 59.11
N ASN A 728 13.82 7.42 60.27
CA ASN A 728 14.01 8.19 61.51
C ASN A 728 15.33 7.81 62.21
N VAL A 729 16.47 8.14 61.59
CA VAL A 729 17.82 7.89 62.11
C VAL A 729 18.70 9.15 62.02
N PRO A 730 19.70 9.35 62.89
CA PRO A 730 20.61 10.50 62.82
C PRO A 730 21.62 10.36 61.67
N VAL A 731 21.15 10.53 60.42
CA VAL A 731 21.90 10.31 59.18
C VAL A 731 23.24 11.06 59.15
N LYS A 732 23.27 12.34 59.58
CA LYS A 732 24.51 13.14 59.62
C LYS A 732 25.60 12.50 60.49
N LEU A 733 25.22 11.99 61.66
CA LEU A 733 26.15 11.31 62.56
C LEU A 733 26.65 10.01 61.93
N GLY A 734 25.75 9.24 61.32
CA GLY A 734 26.08 8.00 60.64
C GLY A 734 27.07 8.19 59.48
N LEU A 735 26.84 9.18 58.61
CA LEU A 735 27.75 9.51 57.53
C LEU A 735 29.13 9.98 58.04
N THR A 736 29.16 10.73 59.14
CA THR A 736 30.43 11.18 59.74
C THR A 736 31.25 10.01 60.30
N LEU A 737 30.60 8.93 60.77
CA LEU A 737 31.28 7.73 61.26
C LEU A 737 31.78 6.82 60.15
N LEU A 738 31.12 6.84 58.99
CA LEU A 738 31.51 6.05 57.82
C LEU A 738 32.60 6.71 56.97
N ARG A 739 32.79 8.02 57.14
CA ARG A 739 33.77 8.82 56.41
C ARG A 739 35.18 8.62 56.98
N ASP A 740 36.16 8.41 56.11
CA ASP A 740 37.57 8.35 56.48
C ASP A 740 38.23 9.74 56.57
N THR A 741 39.56 9.78 56.72
CA THR A 741 40.33 11.04 56.82
C THR A 741 40.38 11.85 55.54
N ASP A 742 40.14 11.23 54.38
CA ASP A 742 40.19 11.87 53.07
C ASP A 742 38.80 12.29 52.57
N GLY A 743 37.77 12.08 53.40
CA GLY A 743 36.38 12.44 53.07
C GLY A 743 35.61 11.37 52.32
N VAL A 744 36.14 10.14 52.23
CA VAL A 744 35.59 9.04 51.43
C VAL A 744 34.78 8.08 52.30
N ILE A 745 33.65 7.60 51.77
CA ILE A 745 32.83 6.53 52.34
C ILE A 745 32.84 5.36 51.34
N ASP A 746 33.39 4.21 51.73
CA ASP A 746 33.45 2.99 50.90
C ASP A 746 32.57 1.91 51.54
N VAL A 747 31.56 1.44 50.79
CA VAL A 747 30.52 0.53 51.27
C VAL A 747 30.37 -0.65 50.33
N ASP A 748 30.64 -1.86 50.83
CA ASP A 748 30.30 -3.11 50.17
C ASP A 748 28.93 -3.63 50.63
N LEU A 749 28.02 -3.82 49.68
CA LEU A 749 26.62 -4.17 49.92
C LEU A 749 26.20 -5.39 49.08
N PRO A 750 26.41 -6.63 49.57
CA PRO A 750 25.90 -7.80 48.89
C PRO A 750 24.37 -7.91 49.03
N ILE A 751 23.69 -8.23 47.94
CA ILE A 751 22.24 -8.41 47.83
C ILE A 751 21.98 -9.77 47.18
N SER A 752 21.06 -10.56 47.73
CA SER A 752 20.62 -11.81 47.10
C SER A 752 19.14 -12.04 47.34
N GLY A 753 18.44 -12.63 46.37
CA GLY A 753 17.03 -13.02 46.53
C GLY A 753 16.38 -13.51 45.25
N ASN A 754 15.07 -13.74 45.33
CA ASN A 754 14.23 -14.14 44.19
C ASN A 754 13.48 -12.92 43.65
N LEU A 755 13.59 -12.65 42.35
CA LEU A 755 12.92 -11.55 41.65
C LEU A 755 11.40 -11.72 41.55
N ASP A 756 10.91 -12.97 41.60
CA ASP A 756 9.48 -13.28 41.54
C ASP A 756 8.77 -13.15 42.90
N ASP A 757 9.53 -12.97 43.98
CA ASP A 757 8.95 -12.79 45.31
C ASP A 757 8.31 -11.39 45.43
N PRO A 758 6.98 -11.28 45.61
CA PRO A 758 6.30 -9.98 45.72
C PRO A 758 6.73 -9.15 46.94
N GLU A 759 7.35 -9.77 47.96
CA GLU A 759 7.97 -9.07 49.09
C GLU A 759 9.41 -8.60 48.80
N PHE A 760 10.07 -9.13 47.76
CA PHE A 760 11.41 -8.72 47.35
C PHE A 760 11.38 -7.31 46.75
N ARG A 761 11.71 -6.31 47.58
CA ARG A 761 11.90 -4.92 47.17
C ARG A 761 13.33 -4.51 47.41
N VAL A 762 14.09 -4.27 46.32
CA VAL A 762 15.51 -3.88 46.34
C VAL A 762 15.78 -2.79 47.39
N GLY A 763 14.94 -1.75 47.45
CA GLY A 763 15.10 -0.65 48.41
C GLY A 763 15.06 -1.07 49.89
N GLN A 764 14.21 -2.03 50.28
CA GLN A 764 14.14 -2.51 51.67
C GLN A 764 15.35 -3.38 52.04
N VAL A 765 15.82 -4.20 51.10
CA VAL A 765 17.00 -5.05 51.29
C VAL A 765 18.26 -4.19 51.42
N VAL A 766 18.42 -3.21 50.52
CA VAL A 766 19.49 -2.21 50.54
C VAL A 766 19.46 -1.41 51.85
N LEU A 767 18.30 -0.92 52.26
CA LEU A 767 18.15 -0.12 53.48
C LEU A 767 18.52 -0.90 54.75
N ARG A 768 18.08 -2.16 54.87
CA ARG A 768 18.45 -3.03 56.00
C ARG A 768 19.96 -3.28 56.03
N ALA A 769 20.56 -3.55 54.88
CA ALA A 769 21.99 -3.78 54.77
C ALA A 769 22.80 -2.52 55.11
N PHE A 770 22.35 -1.33 54.70
CA PHE A 770 22.93 -0.04 55.07
C PHE A 770 22.82 0.27 56.58
N ILE A 771 21.64 0.05 57.19
CA ILE A 771 21.45 0.22 58.64
C ILE A 771 22.41 -0.69 59.43
N ASN A 772 22.58 -1.93 58.99
CA ASN A 772 23.50 -2.89 59.61
C ASN A 772 24.97 -2.45 59.51
N LEU A 773 25.35 -1.74 58.44
CA LEU A 773 26.68 -1.14 58.29
C LEU A 773 26.91 0.00 59.30
N LEU A 774 25.94 0.91 59.45
CA LEU A 774 25.99 1.98 60.45
C LEU A 774 26.09 1.45 61.89
N ALA A 775 25.39 0.36 62.20
CA ALA A 775 25.45 -0.29 63.51
C ALA A 775 26.84 -0.88 63.83
N LYS A 776 27.64 -1.23 62.82
CA LYS A 776 29.00 -1.79 62.98
C LYS A 776 30.11 -0.73 63.07
N ALA A 777 29.85 0.51 62.64
CA ALA A 777 30.84 1.60 62.59
C ALA A 777 31.04 2.36 63.93
N ALA A 778 30.58 1.84 65.06
CA ALA A 778 30.45 2.60 66.31
C ALA A 778 31.71 2.73 67.21
N THR A 779 32.94 2.55 66.70
CA THR A 779 34.16 2.80 67.52
C THR A 779 35.28 3.45 66.71
N SER A 780 35.36 4.79 66.70
CA SER A 780 36.54 5.53 66.21
C SER A 780 36.76 6.85 66.95
N PRO A 781 38.02 7.26 67.25
CA PRO A 781 38.33 8.40 68.10
C PRO A 781 38.47 9.72 67.29
N PHE A 782 37.83 10.77 67.78
CA PHE A 782 37.91 12.12 67.21
C PHE A 782 39.18 12.85 67.64
N ASN A 783 39.92 13.45 66.70
CA ASN A 783 40.79 14.59 66.94
C ASN A 783 40.41 15.71 65.96
N MET A 784 39.91 16.81 66.51
CA MET A 784 39.57 18.05 65.81
C MET A 784 40.75 19.02 65.84
N LEU A 785 41.08 19.60 64.69
CA LEU A 785 41.65 20.95 64.50
C LEU A 785 41.04 21.47 63.19
N GLY A 786 40.66 22.73 62.99
CA GLY A 786 41.11 23.98 63.60
C GLY A 786 41.29 24.96 62.43
N SER A 787 40.29 25.82 62.25
CA SER A 787 40.05 26.75 61.14
C SER A 787 41.28 27.40 60.49
N VAL A 788 41.36 27.31 59.15
CA VAL A 788 42.25 28.11 58.31
C VAL A 788 41.41 29.18 57.61
N ALA A 789 41.28 30.33 58.27
CA ALA A 789 40.70 31.54 57.71
C ALA A 789 41.77 32.62 57.75
N GLU A 790 42.44 32.84 56.60
CA GLU A 790 43.09 34.09 56.17
C GLU A 790 43.97 33.79 54.95
N LEU A 791 43.61 34.32 53.76
CA LEU A 791 44.51 34.87 52.72
C LEU A 791 43.91 34.75 51.31
N ALA A 792 43.74 35.90 50.63
CA ALA A 792 44.11 36.13 49.23
C ALA A 792 43.55 37.48 48.67
N GLY A 793 43.74 38.61 49.37
CA GLY A 793 43.87 39.94 48.75
C GLY A 793 42.89 40.48 47.69
N PHE A 794 41.67 39.94 47.51
CA PHE A 794 40.66 40.45 46.55
C PHE A 794 39.25 40.47 47.19
N SER A 795 38.36 41.34 46.71
CA SER A 795 36.94 41.36 47.12
C SER A 795 36.19 40.16 46.54
N GLY A 796 35.74 39.25 47.42
CA GLY A 796 35.18 37.94 47.07
C GLY A 796 33.85 37.93 46.29
N GLU A 797 33.23 39.08 46.02
CA GLU A 797 31.91 39.16 45.36
C GLU A 797 31.97 39.17 43.81
N GLU A 798 33.11 39.50 43.17
CA GLU A 798 33.20 39.61 41.69
C GLU A 798 33.85 38.41 40.99
N LEU A 799 34.72 37.65 41.68
CA LEU A 799 35.39 36.45 41.15
C LEU A 799 34.62 35.15 41.41
N GLY A 800 33.57 35.19 42.24
CA GLY A 800 32.78 34.04 42.66
C GLY A 800 31.46 33.89 41.90
N GLN A 801 31.28 34.46 40.71
CA GLN A 801 30.04 34.33 39.94
C GLN A 801 30.25 34.49 38.42
N VAL A 802 29.35 33.87 37.65
CA VAL A 802 29.28 33.90 36.17
C VAL A 802 27.87 34.18 35.70
N ALA A 803 27.75 34.82 34.54
CA ALA A 803 26.46 35.22 33.98
C ALA A 803 26.08 34.37 32.75
N PHE A 804 24.79 34.02 32.63
CA PHE A 804 24.21 33.31 31.48
C PHE A 804 23.17 34.15 30.72
N VAL A 805 22.98 33.81 29.45
CA VAL A 805 21.85 34.27 28.64
C VAL A 805 20.57 33.51 29.07
N PRO A 806 19.45 34.19 29.36
CA PRO A 806 18.23 33.54 29.84
C PRO A 806 17.68 32.45 28.90
N GLY A 807 17.14 31.38 29.47
CA GLY A 807 16.61 30.19 28.78
C GLY A 807 17.67 29.29 28.17
N THR A 808 18.94 29.72 28.16
CA THR A 808 20.02 28.99 27.48
C THR A 808 21.16 28.63 28.43
N THR A 809 22.07 27.80 27.95
CA THR A 809 23.31 27.42 28.62
C THR A 809 24.51 28.27 28.18
N THR A 810 24.29 29.30 27.37
CA THR A 810 25.34 30.16 26.83
C THR A 810 25.77 31.20 27.86
N LEU A 811 27.09 31.33 28.08
CA LEU A 811 27.67 32.38 28.92
C LEU A 811 27.41 33.78 28.32
N ALA A 812 27.19 34.75 29.18
CA ALA A 812 27.15 36.15 28.78
C ALA A 812 28.52 36.60 28.24
N PRO A 813 28.57 37.57 27.30
CA PRO A 813 29.84 38.03 26.73
C PRO A 813 30.83 38.54 27.79
N GLY A 814 32.09 38.07 27.74
CA GLY A 814 33.21 38.53 28.59
C GLY A 814 33.46 37.72 29.86
N GLU A 815 32.66 36.69 30.16
CA GLU A 815 32.82 35.84 31.35
C GLU A 815 33.96 34.81 31.23
N ASP A 816 34.44 34.54 30.01
CA ASP A 816 35.56 33.64 29.68
C ASP A 816 36.90 34.05 30.34
N LYS A 817 37.12 35.36 30.51
CA LYS A 817 38.32 35.88 31.17
C LYS A 817 38.33 35.62 32.68
N LYS A 818 37.15 35.54 33.31
CA LYS A 818 37.03 35.24 34.75
C LYS A 818 37.31 33.78 35.03
N LEU A 819 36.80 32.87 34.18
CA LEU A 819 37.05 31.43 34.30
C LEU A 819 38.55 31.10 34.21
N LYS A 820 39.30 31.80 33.34
CA LYS A 820 40.75 31.63 33.23
C LYS A 820 41.50 31.96 34.54
N LEU A 821 41.17 33.08 35.18
CA LEU A 821 41.80 33.50 36.44
C LEU A 821 41.51 32.53 37.58
N LEU A 822 40.29 31.98 37.62
CA LEU A 822 39.90 30.95 38.59
C LEU A 822 40.70 29.67 38.39
N ALA A 823 40.90 29.24 37.15
CA ALA A 823 41.68 28.05 36.83
C ALA A 823 43.16 28.17 37.23
N ASP A 824 43.80 29.32 36.96
CA ASP A 824 45.19 29.57 37.36
C ASP A 824 45.36 29.44 38.89
N ALA A 825 44.39 29.90 39.68
CA ALA A 825 44.41 29.79 41.14
C ALA A 825 44.23 28.34 41.65
N MET A 826 43.44 27.54 40.95
CA MET A 826 43.22 26.12 41.27
C MET A 826 44.49 25.28 40.99
N ALA A 827 45.16 25.54 39.86
CA ALA A 827 46.40 24.86 39.49
C ALA A 827 47.54 25.08 40.50
N ASP A 828 47.64 26.27 41.08
CA ASP A 828 48.66 26.61 42.10
C ASP A 828 48.45 25.92 43.46
N LYS A 829 47.24 25.38 43.73
CA LYS A 829 46.84 24.86 45.04
C LYS A 829 46.08 23.53 44.91
N PRO A 830 46.78 22.39 44.88
CA PRO A 830 46.17 21.06 44.75
C PRO A 830 45.11 20.71 45.80
N GLN A 831 45.20 21.29 47.00
CA GLN A 831 44.23 21.05 48.09
C GLN A 831 42.91 21.84 47.98
N LEU A 832 42.78 22.80 47.05
CA LEU A 832 41.54 23.55 46.86
C LEU A 832 40.51 22.71 46.09
N LEU A 833 39.25 22.83 46.51
CA LEU A 833 38.09 22.28 45.83
C LEU A 833 37.24 23.45 45.30
N LEU A 834 36.77 23.32 44.06
CA LEU A 834 35.87 24.28 43.44
C LEU A 834 34.50 23.63 43.25
N ASN A 835 33.53 24.19 43.97
CA ASN A 835 32.13 23.81 43.92
C ASN A 835 31.40 24.70 42.91
N VAL A 836 30.91 24.09 41.85
CA VAL A 836 30.19 24.73 40.75
C VAL A 836 28.70 24.44 40.92
N ARG A 837 27.85 25.46 40.85
CA ARG A 837 26.39 25.31 40.86
C ARG A 837 25.83 25.81 39.54
N GLY A 838 24.74 25.22 39.08
CA GLY A 838 23.90 25.82 38.05
C GLY A 838 22.64 26.42 38.68
N ALA A 839 22.23 27.60 38.22
CA ALA A 839 21.04 28.24 38.74
C ALA A 839 20.18 28.89 37.64
N VAL A 840 18.88 28.96 37.89
CA VAL A 840 17.88 29.58 37.02
C VAL A 840 17.08 30.62 37.78
N ALA A 841 16.55 31.60 37.05
CA ALA A 841 15.61 32.60 37.52
C ALA A 841 14.24 32.30 36.89
N PRO A 842 13.29 31.68 37.63
CA PRO A 842 12.05 31.13 37.07
C PRO A 842 11.25 32.09 36.18
N ASP A 843 11.17 33.36 36.55
CA ASP A 843 10.39 34.37 35.82
C ASP A 843 10.96 34.66 34.42
N ILE A 844 12.28 34.73 34.30
CA ILE A 844 12.97 35.11 33.05
C ILE A 844 13.31 33.86 32.24
N ASP A 845 13.90 32.84 32.87
CA ASP A 845 14.24 31.58 32.21
C ASP A 845 12.98 30.82 31.78
N GLY A 846 11.93 30.81 32.60
CA GLY A 846 10.67 30.15 32.26
C GLY A 846 9.98 30.79 31.07
N LEU A 847 10.00 32.13 30.94
CA LEU A 847 9.46 32.81 29.77
C LEU A 847 10.23 32.45 28.48
N ALA A 848 11.57 32.38 28.58
CA ALA A 848 12.42 32.04 27.45
C ALA A 848 12.20 30.59 26.97
N LEU A 849 12.11 29.63 27.89
CA LEU A 849 11.81 28.22 27.57
C LEU A 849 10.43 28.04 26.93
N LYS A 850 9.42 28.77 27.40
CA LYS A 850 8.08 28.75 26.77
C LYS A 850 8.10 29.32 25.36
N ALA A 851 8.88 30.39 25.15
CA ALA A 851 9.05 30.98 23.84
C ALA A 851 9.75 30.02 22.88
N GLU A 852 10.77 29.31 23.33
CA GLU A 852 11.45 28.27 22.56
C GLU A 852 10.50 27.13 22.16
N ARG A 853 9.73 26.59 23.11
CA ARG A 853 8.73 25.54 22.83
C ARG A 853 7.66 26.02 21.83
N LEU A 854 7.19 27.26 21.96
CA LEU A 854 6.26 27.86 21.00
C LEU A 854 6.89 27.99 19.61
N ASN A 855 8.15 28.43 19.53
CA ASN A 855 8.84 28.56 18.25
C ASN A 855 9.01 27.21 17.56
N ALA A 856 9.37 26.16 18.30
CA ALA A 856 9.47 24.80 17.77
C ALA A 856 8.12 24.26 17.26
N GLN A 857 7.02 24.54 17.96
CA GLN A 857 5.67 24.15 17.51
C GLN A 857 5.23 24.86 16.22
N LEU A 858 5.78 26.04 15.95
CA LEU A 858 5.46 26.85 14.78
C LEU A 858 6.53 26.76 13.67
N ASP A 859 7.53 25.90 13.83
CA ASP A 859 8.70 25.78 12.93
C ASP A 859 9.42 27.13 12.68
N LEU A 860 9.50 27.95 13.72
CA LEU A 860 10.09 29.29 13.68
C LEU A 860 11.56 29.27 14.11
N THR A 861 12.42 28.78 13.23
CA THR A 861 13.88 28.77 13.39
C THR A 861 14.48 30.18 13.40
N ALA A 862 15.77 30.30 13.77
CA ALA A 862 16.45 31.59 13.93
C ALA A 862 16.65 32.36 12.61
N ASP A 863 16.60 31.66 11.47
CA ASP A 863 16.81 32.16 10.11
C ASP A 863 15.53 32.65 9.41
N VAL A 864 14.35 32.39 9.99
CA VAL A 864 13.07 32.88 9.44
C VAL A 864 13.04 34.40 9.41
N ASP A 865 12.70 34.98 8.25
CA ASP A 865 12.58 36.43 8.08
C ASP A 865 11.60 37.02 9.10
N ARG A 866 11.94 38.19 9.67
CA ARG A 866 11.17 38.80 10.76
C ARG A 866 9.71 39.04 10.37
N LYS A 867 9.41 39.41 9.12
CA LYS A 867 8.03 39.64 8.68
C LYS A 867 7.25 38.34 8.61
N GLN A 868 7.86 37.26 8.13
CA GLN A 868 7.26 35.92 8.12
C GLN A 868 7.01 35.45 9.56
N ARG A 869 8.00 35.64 10.44
CA ARG A 869 7.89 35.31 11.87
C ARG A 869 6.73 36.06 12.54
N VAL A 870 6.62 37.37 12.33
CA VAL A 870 5.51 38.17 12.87
C VAL A 870 4.16 37.65 12.34
N ARG A 871 4.04 37.35 11.05
CA ARG A 871 2.79 36.81 10.48
C ARG A 871 2.40 35.47 11.09
N ALA A 872 3.35 34.54 11.23
CA ALA A 872 3.09 33.25 11.86
C ALA A 872 2.61 33.41 13.31
N LEU A 873 3.25 34.29 14.08
CA LEU A 873 2.84 34.60 15.45
C LEU A 873 1.48 35.32 15.51
N GLU A 874 1.21 36.28 14.63
CA GLU A 874 -0.10 36.96 14.55
C GLU A 874 -1.21 35.95 14.19
N SER A 875 -1.00 35.08 13.22
CA SER A 875 -1.91 33.98 12.88
C SER A 875 -2.16 33.07 14.08
N GLN A 876 -1.11 32.74 14.84
CA GLN A 876 -1.28 31.90 16.03
C GLN A 876 -2.07 32.61 17.13
N VAL A 877 -1.90 33.92 17.32
CA VAL A 877 -2.73 34.70 18.25
C VAL A 877 -4.19 34.67 17.81
N VAL A 878 -4.47 34.80 16.51
CA VAL A 878 -5.84 34.69 15.99
C VAL A 878 -6.42 33.30 16.24
N ASN A 879 -5.64 32.24 16.00
CA ASN A 879 -6.08 30.85 16.19
C ASN A 879 -6.39 30.55 17.66
N GLN A 880 -5.56 31.02 18.60
CA GLN A 880 -5.71 30.71 20.03
C GLN A 880 -6.65 31.66 20.78
N GLN A 881 -6.64 32.95 20.42
CA GLN A 881 -7.25 34.03 21.21
C GLN A 881 -8.28 34.86 20.41
N GLY A 882 -8.41 34.62 19.10
CA GLY A 882 -9.34 35.30 18.21
C GLY A 882 -8.83 36.63 17.64
N GLU A 883 -9.45 37.06 16.55
CA GLU A 883 -9.04 38.28 15.81
C GLU A 883 -9.18 39.57 16.65
N ALA A 884 -10.17 39.61 17.55
CA ALA A 884 -10.35 40.73 18.48
C ALA A 884 -9.19 40.87 19.48
N ALA A 885 -8.59 39.75 19.90
CA ALA A 885 -7.44 39.77 20.79
C ALA A 885 -6.22 40.38 20.09
N LEU A 886 -5.92 39.96 18.84
CA LEU A 886 -4.82 40.54 18.06
C LEU A 886 -4.99 42.06 17.84
N LYS A 887 -6.19 42.52 17.45
CA LYS A 887 -6.47 43.96 17.25
C LYS A 887 -6.28 44.77 18.52
N LYS A 888 -6.72 44.24 19.67
CA LYS A 888 -6.50 44.87 20.97
C LYS A 888 -5.00 44.93 21.30
N LEU A 889 -4.28 43.83 21.08
CA LEU A 889 -2.84 43.73 21.35
C LEU A 889 -2.03 44.73 20.50
N GLN A 890 -2.41 44.89 19.21
CA GLN A 890 -1.83 45.88 18.31
C GLN A 890 -2.12 47.32 18.78
N ALA A 891 -3.36 47.62 19.18
CA ALA A 891 -3.74 48.94 19.68
C ALA A 891 -3.01 49.30 20.99
N ASP A 892 -2.97 48.38 21.95
CA ASP A 892 -2.35 48.57 23.27
C ASP A 892 -0.83 48.81 23.17
N ASN A 893 -0.17 48.24 22.15
CA ASN A 893 1.27 48.36 21.92
C ASN A 893 1.65 49.34 20.79
N LYS A 894 0.68 50.07 20.24
CA LYS A 894 0.87 51.01 19.10
C LYS A 894 1.48 50.35 17.85
N GLN A 895 1.17 49.08 17.59
CA GLN A 895 1.66 48.27 16.48
C GLN A 895 0.56 48.06 15.42
N THR A 896 -0.06 49.13 14.92
CA THR A 896 -1.19 49.07 13.96
C THR A 896 -0.82 49.32 12.50
N GLY A 897 0.41 49.80 12.23
CA GLY A 897 0.94 50.03 10.87
C GLY A 897 1.76 48.86 10.32
N ASP A 898 2.19 48.93 9.06
CA ASP A 898 2.98 47.87 8.40
C ASP A 898 4.41 47.75 8.96
N ASP A 899 4.96 48.80 9.56
CA ASP A 899 6.27 48.79 10.20
C ASP A 899 6.35 47.77 11.36
N ARG A 900 5.21 47.37 11.93
CA ARG A 900 5.13 46.34 12.98
C ARG A 900 5.73 45.01 12.55
N LEU A 901 5.64 44.67 11.25
CA LEU A 901 6.16 43.41 10.70
C LEU A 901 7.68 43.31 10.83
N ASN A 902 8.37 44.45 11.03
CA ASN A 902 9.81 44.52 11.24
C ASN A 902 10.22 44.85 12.70
N SER A 903 9.26 44.95 13.64
CA SER A 903 9.51 45.37 15.02
C SER A 903 9.94 44.20 15.92
N ALA A 904 11.14 44.28 16.51
CA ALA A 904 11.63 43.30 17.50
C ALA A 904 10.82 43.35 18.81
N GLU A 905 10.35 44.54 19.18
CA GLU A 905 9.48 44.74 20.33
C GLU A 905 8.13 44.06 20.11
N TRP A 906 7.60 44.10 18.88
CA TRP A 906 6.34 43.43 18.54
C TRP A 906 6.44 41.91 18.60
N VAL A 907 7.55 41.33 18.11
CA VAL A 907 7.83 39.89 18.27
C VAL A 907 7.81 39.50 19.75
N THR A 908 8.48 40.28 20.60
CA THR A 908 8.53 40.04 22.05
C THR A 908 7.13 40.08 22.68
N THR A 909 6.29 41.04 22.26
CA THR A 909 4.91 41.17 22.75
C THR A 909 4.03 39.99 22.31
N LEU A 910 4.11 39.56 21.05
CA LEU A 910 3.36 38.42 20.52
C LEU A 910 3.76 37.11 21.22
N VAL A 911 5.07 36.86 21.37
CA VAL A 911 5.59 35.71 22.09
C VAL A 911 5.09 35.73 23.54
N ARG A 912 5.16 36.86 24.24
CA ARG A 912 4.63 36.98 25.61
C ARG A 912 3.13 36.69 25.69
N ALA A 913 2.35 37.12 24.69
CA ALA A 913 0.92 36.85 24.65
C ALA A 913 0.60 35.36 24.42
N LEU A 914 1.36 34.69 23.54
CA LEU A 914 1.17 33.28 23.18
C LEU A 914 1.71 32.31 24.24
N THR A 915 2.73 32.70 25.00
CA THR A 915 3.35 31.85 26.02
C THR A 915 2.59 31.78 27.35
N LYS A 916 1.50 32.54 27.54
CA LYS A 916 0.73 32.53 28.79
C LYS A 916 0.21 31.14 29.16
N ASP A 917 -0.32 30.42 28.17
CA ASP A 917 -0.94 29.10 28.34
C ASP A 917 0.00 27.94 28.03
N VAL A 918 1.22 28.24 27.56
CA VAL A 918 2.26 27.22 27.33
C VAL A 918 2.71 26.68 28.69
N GLN A 919 2.40 25.40 28.95
CA GLN A 919 2.90 24.67 30.11
C GLN A 919 4.29 24.12 29.80
N LEU A 920 5.22 24.33 30.74
CA LEU A 920 6.50 23.62 30.72
C LEU A 920 6.34 22.33 31.52
N PRO A 921 7.04 21.25 31.12
CA PRO A 921 7.21 20.09 32.00
C PRO A 921 7.75 20.56 33.37
N PRO A 922 7.30 19.98 34.49
CA PRO A 922 7.76 20.34 35.84
C PRO A 922 9.28 20.36 35.99
N GLU A 923 9.97 19.50 35.24
CA GLU A 923 11.41 19.33 35.23
C GLU A 923 12.20 20.34 34.37
N ALA A 924 11.54 21.21 33.59
CA ALA A 924 12.21 22.04 32.58
C ALA A 924 13.24 23.03 33.17
N LEU A 925 12.86 23.76 34.22
CA LEU A 925 13.74 24.73 34.89
C LEU A 925 14.90 24.04 35.60
N ASN A 926 14.63 22.96 36.31
CA ASN A 926 15.64 22.16 36.98
C ASN A 926 16.66 21.58 35.98
N ARG A 927 16.20 21.10 34.82
CA ARG A 927 17.08 20.60 33.74
C ARG A 927 18.00 21.71 33.22
N LEU A 928 17.47 22.91 32.98
CA LEU A 928 18.29 24.06 32.55
C LEU A 928 19.34 24.43 33.61
N ALA A 929 18.95 24.46 34.89
CA ALA A 929 19.88 24.70 35.98
C ALA A 929 21.00 23.65 36.02
N GLN A 930 20.68 22.36 35.95
CA GLN A 930 21.66 21.28 35.88
C GLN A 930 22.62 21.45 34.70
N GLN A 931 22.10 21.75 33.51
CA GLN A 931 22.91 21.95 32.30
C GLN A 931 23.88 23.14 32.41
N ARG A 932 23.45 24.26 33.03
CA ARG A 932 24.35 25.40 33.26
C ARG A 932 25.52 25.04 34.18
N GLY A 933 25.24 24.37 35.30
CA GLY A 933 26.29 23.93 36.23
C GLY A 933 27.27 22.96 35.56
N ALA A 934 26.75 22.03 34.77
CA ALA A 934 27.53 21.08 34.00
C ALA A 934 28.45 21.75 32.97
N ILE A 935 27.93 22.70 32.20
CA ILE A 935 28.71 23.40 31.17
C ILE A 935 29.84 24.21 31.80
N LEU A 936 29.62 24.84 32.95
CA LEU A 936 30.68 25.51 33.69
C LEU A 936 31.76 24.54 34.13
N GLN A 937 31.37 23.43 34.75
CA GLN A 937 32.30 22.40 35.21
C GLN A 937 33.09 21.83 34.04
N LYS A 938 32.43 21.58 32.90
CA LYS A 938 33.05 21.09 31.67
C LYS A 938 34.05 22.10 31.10
N GLN A 939 33.69 23.38 30.98
CA GLN A 939 34.61 24.41 30.51
C GLN A 939 35.84 24.53 31.42
N LEU A 940 35.63 24.53 32.75
CA LEU A 940 36.72 24.58 33.74
C LEU A 940 37.69 23.40 33.62
N SER A 941 37.18 22.20 33.34
CA SER A 941 38.00 21.00 33.13
C SER A 941 38.65 20.98 31.74
N ASP A 942 37.85 20.98 30.67
CA ASP A 942 38.30 20.71 29.30
C ASP A 942 39.10 21.88 28.69
N GLN A 943 38.76 23.12 29.04
CA GLN A 943 39.37 24.32 28.42
C GLN A 943 40.51 24.91 29.26
N TYR A 944 40.50 24.67 30.57
CA TYR A 944 41.46 25.25 31.50
C TYR A 944 42.24 24.21 32.34
N ASP A 945 42.11 22.92 32.02
CA ASP A 945 42.87 21.80 32.59
C ASP A 945 42.80 21.68 34.13
N ILE A 946 41.69 22.13 34.76
CA ILE A 946 41.51 21.93 36.20
C ILE A 946 41.26 20.44 36.47
N PRO A 947 42.06 19.80 37.36
CA PRO A 947 41.88 18.40 37.71
C PRO A 947 40.47 18.07 38.22
N ASP A 948 39.91 16.96 37.75
CA ASP A 948 38.55 16.58 38.10
C ASP A 948 38.34 16.36 39.59
N ASP A 949 39.35 15.84 40.30
CA ASP A 949 39.32 15.63 41.74
C ASP A 949 39.26 16.93 42.56
N GLN A 950 39.43 18.09 41.92
CA GLN A 950 39.19 19.41 42.51
C GLN A 950 37.81 20.00 42.15
N LEU A 951 37.10 19.46 41.16
CA LEU A 951 35.84 20.02 40.65
C LEU A 951 34.62 19.23 41.15
N PHE A 952 33.71 19.89 41.84
CA PHE A 952 32.48 19.30 42.37
C PHE A 952 31.25 20.07 41.88
N LEU A 953 30.23 19.33 41.44
CA LEU A 953 28.95 19.90 41.00
C LEU A 953 27.98 19.92 42.19
N LEU A 954 27.44 21.09 42.49
CA LEU A 954 26.45 21.29 43.54
C LEU A 954 25.02 21.06 43.03
N ALA A 955 24.10 20.86 43.97
CA ALA A 955 22.67 20.82 43.68
C ALA A 955 22.23 22.08 42.91
N PRO A 956 21.42 21.93 41.84
CA PRO A 956 20.89 23.06 41.08
C PRO A 956 19.98 23.92 41.95
N SER A 957 19.86 25.21 41.61
CA SER A 957 19.00 26.14 42.34
C SER A 957 18.11 27.00 41.43
N GLU A 958 16.96 27.41 41.94
CA GLU A 958 16.00 28.28 41.25
C GLU A 958 15.96 29.71 41.82
N ASP A 959 16.98 30.09 42.60
CA ASP A 959 17.10 31.40 43.26
C ASP A 959 18.13 32.33 42.60
N ALA A 960 18.43 32.13 41.32
CA ALA A 960 19.43 32.92 40.63
C ALA A 960 19.04 34.41 40.59
N LYS A 961 20.00 35.29 40.87
CA LYS A 961 19.81 36.74 40.72
C LYS A 961 19.84 37.11 39.24
N THR A 962 19.05 38.11 38.86
CA THR A 962 19.08 38.68 37.52
C THR A 962 19.72 40.07 37.55
N GLU A 963 20.60 40.35 36.61
CA GLU A 963 21.23 41.66 36.43
C GLU A 963 20.94 42.19 35.02
N MET A 964 20.77 43.51 34.88
CA MET A 964 20.63 44.16 33.58
C MET A 964 22.01 44.62 33.11
N GLY A 965 22.59 43.89 32.13
CA GLY A 965 23.83 44.30 31.48
C GLY A 965 23.62 45.43 30.47
N GLU A 966 24.69 45.85 29.79
CA GLU A 966 24.63 46.95 28.79
C GLU A 966 23.58 46.73 27.69
N ASP A 967 23.35 45.48 27.25
CA ASP A 967 22.44 45.17 26.13
C ASP A 967 21.33 44.11 26.44
N ALA A 968 21.41 43.37 27.55
CA ALA A 968 20.48 42.27 27.85
C ALA A 968 20.42 41.89 29.34
N ILE A 969 19.31 41.25 29.76
CA ILE A 969 19.16 40.63 31.08
C ILE A 969 20.07 39.42 31.17
N ARG A 970 20.77 39.26 32.29
CA ARG A 970 21.71 38.17 32.58
C ARG A 970 21.25 37.42 33.83
N VAL A 971 21.45 36.10 33.85
CA VAL A 971 21.19 35.25 35.03
C VAL A 971 22.52 34.94 35.71
N ILE A 972 22.67 35.36 36.96
CA ILE A 972 23.92 35.28 37.73
C ILE A 972 23.96 33.99 38.55
N VAL A 973 25.05 33.25 38.40
CA VAL A 973 25.27 31.94 39.02
C VAL A 973 26.57 31.96 39.83
N PRO A 974 26.54 31.71 41.15
CA PRO A 974 27.72 31.79 42.02
C PRO A 974 28.58 30.49 42.02
N PHE A 975 29.85 30.63 42.40
CA PHE A 975 30.81 29.57 42.72
C PHE A 975 31.12 29.57 44.22
N ALA A 976 31.52 28.41 44.75
CA ALA A 976 32.05 28.28 46.10
C ALA A 976 33.41 27.57 46.08
N MET A 977 34.36 28.02 46.92
CA MET A 977 35.65 27.35 47.11
C MET A 977 35.69 26.68 48.49
N ASP A 978 36.29 25.50 48.55
CA ASP A 978 36.50 24.71 49.76
C ASP A 978 37.94 24.12 49.78
N ALA A 979 38.29 23.39 50.83
CA ALA A 979 39.57 22.68 50.94
C ALA A 979 39.36 21.24 51.43
N ARG A 980 40.20 20.31 50.95
CA ARG A 980 40.18 18.90 51.37
C ARG A 980 40.47 18.67 52.84
#